data_AF-A0A1S9CAD0-F1
#
_entry.id   AF-A0A1S9CAD0-F1
#
_cell.length_a   1.000
_cell.length_b   1.000
_cell.length_c   1.000
_cell.angle_alpha   90.00
_cell.angle_beta   90.00
_cell.angle_gamma   90.00
#
_symmetry.space_group_name_H-M   'P 1'
#
loop_
_entity.id
_entity.type
_entity.pdbx_description
1 polymer ?
#
loop_
_entity_poly.entity_id
_entity_poly.type
_entity_poly.pdbx_seq_one_letter_code
_entity_poly.pdbx_strand_id
1 'polypeptide(L)'
;MIKKIAFMILLIGILMDRTEGKEKLTYKIVDTGAEEFYGEEREIGMPFEGTEFYGQDATYQINEPSYTYNGDGTVTDNNTGLIWQQKMAPKMTYKEAEKYARTLTLGGYNDWRIPTIKELYSLIIFKDSQNELDEQIYIDSDYFIQPIVNDRFWDTDKKEQTWSSTKYVDKSNKDIEIFYAVNFVNGSIEGYPRKIDEQSEEMYFRLVRGNKEYGKNKFINNNDGTVTDLATGLMWQEKDSRKGMDWVEALDYCENSIVAEYTDWRLPNAKELQSIVDYRSAAIDPVFKITKLVDEDGNIQYPCFWTSTTYLNDEELANKAVSLSFGLSEIMDNDTYIRSAGEQDCDLKYGNPDNIHESYASDGNISLLYNFVRPVRSITAEKESSAYSLKKDARKKNIRGQTQSSIDKSLNASNSAAALNVAITSDMRCDEYTDYKTLEKTLVNINAQNPEFIIDLGDTLMLGNYAISDMEDRVLFVYDQLKTIRDITLYLVSGDQDDSEEPFAQEIKNKYFPLKNENINSNRQYHFKSGQAEQANYYEFSVDNNLFIILDGYPIANNLVQGWDETLGIKQYMWLEEMLEESEEENKFVFIHNISDLAEWSGNSINGEYEFDKYRPNFAMPIHLLLYEHGVDAVFYGHDSLYSIEEKDNIVYVAVPQPGISKEDAKKIKVTGYCGSAVHPWAGFVNLIITEQGVTGQYMKTRHSKSGYKVIDEFKIKGN
;
A
#
# COMPACT_ATOMS: atom_id res chain seq x y z
N MET A 1 -0.57 -51.35 -37.53
CA MET A 1 -1.43 -50.27 -36.97
C MET A 1 -2.06 -50.57 -35.61
N ILE A 2 -2.06 -51.81 -35.11
CA ILE A 2 -2.73 -52.16 -33.83
C ILE A 2 -1.76 -52.13 -32.61
N LYS A 3 -0.44 -52.05 -32.82
CA LYS A 3 0.56 -51.95 -31.73
C LYS A 3 0.97 -50.53 -31.31
N LYS A 4 0.50 -49.48 -32.00
CA LYS A 4 0.75 -48.07 -31.61
C LYS A 4 -0.38 -47.45 -30.77
N ILE A 5 -1.55 -48.08 -30.72
CA ILE A 5 -2.70 -47.61 -29.94
C ILE A 5 -2.65 -48.14 -28.49
N ALA A 6 -2.03 -49.31 -28.27
CA ALA A 6 -1.88 -49.89 -26.92
C ALA A 6 -0.83 -49.17 -26.05
N PHE A 7 0.15 -48.47 -26.65
CA PHE A 7 1.16 -47.71 -25.89
C PHE A 7 0.69 -46.30 -25.50
N MET A 8 -0.30 -45.75 -26.22
CA MET A 8 -0.87 -44.44 -25.96
C MET A 8 -1.98 -44.47 -24.89
N ILE A 9 -2.62 -45.63 -24.69
CA ILE A 9 -3.64 -45.85 -23.65
C ILE A 9 -2.99 -46.18 -22.28
N LEU A 10 -1.73 -46.62 -22.24
CA LEU A 10 -1.00 -46.84 -20.99
C LEU A 10 -0.34 -45.56 -20.42
N LEU A 11 -0.19 -44.49 -21.22
CA LEU A 11 0.31 -43.19 -20.75
C LEU A 11 -0.79 -42.23 -20.29
N ILE A 12 -2.05 -42.48 -20.65
CA ILE A 12 -3.21 -41.68 -20.21
C ILE A 12 -3.82 -42.24 -18.92
N GLY A 13 -3.48 -43.47 -18.53
CA GLY A 13 -3.92 -44.13 -17.29
C GLY A 13 -2.99 -43.99 -16.07
N ILE A 14 -1.89 -43.22 -16.16
CA ILE A 14 -0.96 -42.96 -15.03
C ILE A 14 -1.03 -41.47 -14.57
N LEU A 15 -1.87 -40.64 -15.20
CA LEU A 15 -2.01 -39.22 -14.87
C LEU A 15 -3.35 -38.83 -14.21
N MET A 16 -4.17 -39.80 -13.82
CA MET A 16 -5.42 -39.54 -13.08
C MET A 16 -5.58 -40.53 -11.93
N ASP A 17 -4.67 -40.45 -10.98
CA ASP A 17 -4.96 -40.80 -9.58
C ASP A 17 -4.06 -39.96 -8.66
N ARG A 18 -4.15 -38.63 -8.79
CA ARG A 18 -3.90 -37.75 -7.64
C ARG A 18 -5.27 -37.56 -7.01
N THR A 19 -5.63 -38.48 -6.13
CA THR A 19 -6.54 -38.18 -5.03
C THR A 19 -6.12 -36.84 -4.44
N GLU A 20 -7.01 -35.86 -4.43
CA GLU A 20 -6.93 -34.64 -3.62
C GLU A 20 -6.89 -35.04 -2.14
N GLY A 21 -5.74 -35.52 -1.69
CA GLY A 21 -5.37 -35.39 -0.28
C GLY A 21 -4.96 -33.94 -0.10
N LYS A 22 -5.80 -33.12 0.53
CA LYS A 22 -5.30 -31.88 1.14
C LYS A 22 -4.12 -32.27 2.02
N GLU A 23 -2.89 -31.96 1.62
CA GLU A 23 -1.75 -32.19 2.49
C GLU A 23 -1.98 -31.41 3.77
N LYS A 24 -1.90 -32.11 4.90
CA LYS A 24 -2.14 -31.52 6.22
C LYS A 24 -0.92 -30.67 6.58
N LEU A 25 -1.15 -29.40 6.92
CA LEU A 25 -0.14 -28.49 7.47
C LEU A 25 0.59 -29.14 8.65
N THR A 26 1.90 -28.96 8.72
CA THR A 26 2.73 -29.53 9.80
C THR A 26 2.80 -28.64 11.03
N TYR A 27 2.61 -27.33 10.86
CA TYR A 27 2.40 -26.41 11.97
C TYR A 27 1.61 -25.17 11.52
N LYS A 28 1.00 -24.49 12.48
CA LYS A 28 0.36 -23.18 12.28
C LYS A 28 1.27 -22.10 12.83
N ILE A 29 1.34 -20.97 12.16
CA ILE A 29 1.97 -19.76 12.71
C ILE A 29 0.92 -19.11 13.61
N VAL A 30 1.33 -18.77 14.83
CA VAL A 30 0.46 -18.07 15.81
C VAL A 30 0.44 -16.60 15.41
N ASP A 31 -0.70 -15.93 15.59
CA ASP A 31 -0.79 -14.48 15.42
C ASP A 31 0.15 -13.72 16.36
N THR A 32 0.49 -12.47 16.02
CA THR A 32 1.24 -11.56 16.90
C THR A 32 0.38 -11.05 18.05
N GLY A 33 -0.95 -11.03 17.90
CA GLY A 33 -1.91 -10.50 18.85
C GLY A 33 -2.11 -8.98 18.74
N ALA A 34 -1.62 -8.34 17.68
CA ALA A 34 -1.88 -6.93 17.39
C ALA A 34 -3.35 -6.75 16.96
N GLU A 35 -4.07 -5.85 17.62
CA GLU A 35 -5.52 -5.66 17.42
C GLU A 35 -5.86 -4.23 16.99
N GLU A 36 -4.99 -3.26 17.28
CA GLU A 36 -5.18 -1.84 17.01
C GLU A 36 -4.40 -1.36 15.77
N PHE A 37 -4.81 -0.22 15.22
CA PHE A 37 -4.20 0.38 14.03
C PHE A 37 -3.39 1.61 14.40
N TYR A 38 -2.26 1.81 13.73
CA TYR A 38 -1.34 2.89 14.04
C TYR A 38 -0.96 3.71 12.81
N GLY A 39 -0.91 5.04 12.99
CA GLY A 39 -0.31 5.97 12.05
C GLY A 39 1.20 6.11 12.29
N GLU A 40 1.73 7.30 12.03
CA GLU A 40 3.15 7.61 12.25
C GLU A 40 3.55 7.54 13.73
N GLU A 41 2.80 8.15 14.66
CA GLU A 41 3.22 8.22 16.07
C GLU A 41 2.18 7.67 17.05
N ARG A 42 0.93 7.49 16.60
CA ARG A 42 -0.22 7.25 17.48
C ARG A 42 -1.20 6.25 16.89
N GLU A 43 -2.06 5.72 17.76
CA GLU A 43 -3.22 4.93 17.36
C GLU A 43 -4.16 5.72 16.45
N ILE A 44 -4.74 5.04 15.47
CA ILE A 44 -5.74 5.56 14.52
C ILE A 44 -6.93 4.59 14.44
N GLY A 45 -8.05 5.06 13.89
CA GLY A 45 -9.14 4.15 13.54
C GLY A 45 -8.75 3.21 12.39
N MET A 46 -9.49 2.11 12.23
CA MET A 46 -9.31 1.16 11.12
C MET A 46 -9.21 1.89 9.78
N PRO A 47 -8.06 1.81 9.09
CA PRO A 47 -7.89 2.37 7.75
C PRO A 47 -8.80 1.67 6.75
N PHE A 48 -9.24 2.40 5.74
CA PHE A 48 -10.02 1.82 4.64
C PHE A 48 -9.08 1.16 3.63
N GLU A 49 -9.56 0.14 2.92
CA GLU A 49 -8.79 -0.51 1.85
C GLU A 49 -8.34 0.54 0.82
N GLY A 50 -7.03 0.57 0.53
CA GLY A 50 -6.45 1.56 -0.38
C GLY A 50 -6.07 2.91 0.25
N THR A 51 -6.30 3.13 1.55
CA THR A 51 -5.78 4.31 2.26
C THR A 51 -4.41 4.04 2.89
N GLU A 52 -3.70 5.10 3.28
CA GLU A 52 -2.48 4.94 4.10
C GLU A 52 -2.75 4.09 5.33
N PHE A 53 -1.72 3.36 5.76
CA PHE A 53 -1.75 2.48 6.92
C PHE A 53 -2.72 1.28 6.81
N TYR A 54 -3.43 1.07 5.70
CA TYR A 54 -4.15 -0.19 5.44
C TYR A 54 -3.16 -1.33 5.19
N GLY A 55 -3.52 -2.56 5.58
CA GLY A 55 -2.66 -3.74 5.42
C GLY A 55 -1.72 -4.02 6.60
N GLN A 56 -1.85 -3.27 7.70
CA GLN A 56 -1.16 -3.53 8.98
C GLN A 56 -1.53 -4.91 9.56
N ASP A 57 -0.77 -5.37 10.55
CA ASP A 57 -0.99 -6.65 11.23
C ASP A 57 -2.44 -6.84 11.71
N ALA A 58 -3.02 -5.80 12.34
CA ALA A 58 -4.41 -5.79 12.80
C ALA A 58 -5.46 -5.97 11.68
N THR A 59 -5.08 -5.76 10.40
CA THR A 59 -5.93 -6.04 9.24
C THR A 59 -6.15 -7.54 9.06
N TYR A 60 -5.15 -8.36 9.42
CA TYR A 60 -5.02 -9.78 9.05
C TYR A 60 -4.80 -10.69 10.26
N GLN A 61 -5.85 -10.85 11.07
CA GLN A 61 -5.78 -11.76 12.23
C GLN A 61 -5.81 -13.24 11.81
N ILE A 62 -4.73 -13.96 12.13
CA ILE A 62 -4.53 -15.37 11.79
C ILE A 62 -4.11 -16.24 12.98
N ASN A 63 -4.92 -17.24 13.35
CA ASN A 63 -4.61 -18.17 14.44
C ASN A 63 -4.23 -17.44 15.76
N GLU A 64 -5.13 -16.59 16.27
CA GLU A 64 -5.05 -15.90 17.57
C GLU A 64 -4.40 -16.75 18.67
N PRO A 65 -3.51 -16.18 19.53
CA PRO A 65 -2.86 -16.92 20.60
C PRO A 65 -3.88 -17.66 21.46
N SER A 66 -3.67 -18.96 21.63
CA SER A 66 -4.60 -19.81 22.36
C SER A 66 -3.86 -20.78 23.27
N TYR A 67 -4.00 -20.54 24.56
CA TYR A 67 -3.33 -21.31 25.60
C TYR A 67 -4.32 -22.07 26.48
N THR A 68 -3.85 -23.17 27.08
CA THR A 68 -4.57 -23.91 28.11
C THR A 68 -3.63 -24.18 29.27
N TYR A 69 -3.96 -23.62 30.43
CA TYR A 69 -3.29 -23.96 31.69
C TYR A 69 -3.75 -25.34 32.15
N ASN A 70 -2.82 -26.30 32.23
CA ASN A 70 -3.15 -27.70 32.53
C ASN A 70 -3.28 -28.00 34.03
N GLY A 71 -3.01 -27.03 34.91
CA GLY A 71 -3.11 -27.20 36.37
C GLY A 71 -1.97 -27.99 37.02
N ASP A 72 -0.95 -28.37 36.25
CA ASP A 72 0.16 -29.23 36.66
C ASP A 72 1.55 -28.58 36.47
N GLY A 73 1.57 -27.25 36.31
CA GLY A 73 2.76 -26.45 36.01
C GLY A 73 3.13 -26.41 34.52
N THR A 74 2.25 -26.88 33.63
CA THR A 74 2.42 -26.80 32.17
C THR A 74 1.34 -25.97 31.49
N VAL A 75 1.68 -25.41 30.32
CA VAL A 75 0.77 -24.67 29.44
C VAL A 75 0.78 -25.32 28.07
N THR A 76 -0.39 -25.69 27.55
CA THR A 76 -0.56 -26.17 26.18
C THR A 76 -0.81 -24.97 25.27
N ASP A 77 -0.06 -24.89 24.17
CA ASP A 77 -0.33 -23.98 23.06
C ASP A 77 -1.17 -24.72 22.01
N ASN A 78 -2.41 -24.28 21.85
CA ASN A 78 -3.41 -24.94 21.02
C ASN A 78 -3.17 -24.74 19.52
N ASN A 79 -2.38 -23.73 19.11
CA ASN A 79 -2.06 -23.47 17.72
C ASN A 79 -0.84 -24.29 17.28
N THR A 80 0.22 -24.28 18.08
CA THR A 80 1.50 -24.91 17.71
C THR A 80 1.53 -26.40 18.04
N GLY A 81 0.68 -26.86 18.97
CA GLY A 81 0.73 -28.21 19.53
C GLY A 81 1.93 -28.43 20.44
N LEU A 82 2.56 -27.35 20.92
CA LEU A 82 3.64 -27.38 21.90
C LEU A 82 3.05 -27.36 23.32
N ILE A 83 3.80 -27.92 24.26
CA ILE A 83 3.51 -27.80 25.69
C ILE A 83 4.75 -27.23 26.38
N TRP A 84 4.54 -26.19 27.17
CA TRP A 84 5.57 -25.36 27.77
C TRP A 84 5.60 -25.52 29.29
N GLN A 85 6.78 -25.32 29.89
CA GLN A 85 6.84 -25.01 31.31
C GLN A 85 6.10 -23.70 31.57
N GLN A 86 5.24 -23.66 32.59
CA GLN A 86 4.53 -22.44 32.97
C GLN A 86 5.46 -21.41 33.64
N LYS A 87 6.33 -21.88 34.54
CA LYS A 87 7.28 -21.05 35.28
C LYS A 87 8.70 -21.37 34.86
N MET A 88 9.49 -20.33 34.53
CA MET A 88 10.91 -20.49 34.24
C MET A 88 11.69 -20.92 35.49
N ALA A 89 12.75 -21.71 35.27
CA ALA A 89 13.75 -21.99 36.29
C ALA A 89 14.65 -20.76 36.53
N PRO A 90 15.39 -20.71 37.66
CA PRO A 90 16.46 -19.73 37.83
C PRO A 90 17.47 -19.79 36.67
N LYS A 91 18.22 -18.71 36.49
CA LYS A 91 19.31 -18.66 35.51
C LYS A 91 20.27 -19.82 35.73
N MET A 92 20.76 -20.36 34.64
CA MET A 92 21.74 -21.45 34.66
C MET A 92 22.60 -21.39 33.40
N THR A 93 23.74 -22.07 33.44
CA THR A 93 24.55 -22.20 32.22
C THR A 93 23.87 -23.10 31.19
N TYR A 94 24.19 -22.95 29.91
CA TYR A 94 23.65 -23.82 28.86
C TYR A 94 23.82 -25.32 29.15
N LYS A 95 24.97 -25.72 29.71
CA LYS A 95 25.27 -27.12 30.05
C LYS A 95 24.36 -27.64 31.18
N GLU A 96 24.04 -26.78 32.14
CA GLU A 96 23.11 -27.10 33.20
C GLU A 96 21.68 -27.19 32.67
N ALA A 97 21.28 -26.31 31.75
CA ALA A 97 19.99 -26.38 31.08
C ALA A 97 19.80 -27.69 30.30
N GLU A 98 20.82 -28.15 29.58
CA GLU A 98 20.79 -29.46 28.89
C GLU A 98 20.58 -30.62 29.87
N LYS A 99 21.21 -30.56 31.04
CA LYS A 99 21.04 -31.57 32.09
C LYS A 99 19.66 -31.45 32.74
N TYR A 100 19.21 -30.23 33.01
CA TYR A 100 17.90 -29.95 33.59
C TYR A 100 16.80 -30.49 32.68
N ALA A 101 16.84 -30.20 31.38
CA ALA A 101 15.86 -30.70 30.41
C ALA A 101 15.76 -32.23 30.37
N ARG A 102 16.89 -32.94 30.44
CA ARG A 102 16.91 -34.42 30.44
C ARG A 102 16.40 -35.07 31.73
N THR A 103 16.41 -34.33 32.83
CA THR A 103 16.07 -34.87 34.16
C THR A 103 14.74 -34.35 34.69
N LEU A 104 14.20 -33.29 34.09
CA LEU A 104 12.93 -32.70 34.47
C LEU A 104 11.79 -33.70 34.28
N THR A 105 11.03 -33.90 35.35
CA THR A 105 9.69 -34.50 35.29
C THR A 105 8.67 -33.46 35.75
N LEU A 106 7.83 -32.99 34.83
CA LEU A 106 6.83 -31.95 35.06
C LEU A 106 5.55 -32.29 34.30
N GLY A 107 4.37 -32.09 34.91
CA GLY A 107 3.09 -32.50 34.34
C GLY A 107 2.97 -34.00 34.02
N GLY A 108 3.79 -34.83 34.68
CA GLY A 108 3.89 -36.27 34.37
C GLY A 108 4.73 -36.63 33.14
N TYR A 109 5.42 -35.66 32.53
CA TYR A 109 6.24 -35.85 31.33
C TYR A 109 7.74 -35.70 31.59
N ASN A 110 8.56 -36.42 30.83
CA ASN A 110 10.02 -36.50 30.98
C ASN A 110 10.82 -36.33 29.66
N ASP A 111 10.16 -35.85 28.61
CA ASP A 111 10.68 -35.64 27.27
C ASP A 111 10.90 -34.14 26.94
N TRP A 112 11.19 -33.34 27.96
CA TRP A 112 11.45 -31.91 27.86
C TRP A 112 12.76 -31.61 27.11
N ARG A 113 12.76 -30.50 26.35
CA ARG A 113 13.94 -30.00 25.62
C ARG A 113 14.02 -28.47 25.70
N ILE A 114 15.21 -27.94 25.42
CA ILE A 114 15.41 -26.51 25.15
C ILE A 114 14.74 -26.20 23.79
N PRO A 115 13.90 -25.16 23.69
CA PRO A 115 13.17 -24.82 22.47
C PRO A 115 14.12 -24.36 21.35
N THR A 116 13.70 -24.47 20.09
CA THR A 116 14.33 -23.70 19.00
C THR A 116 13.92 -22.23 19.07
N ILE A 117 14.64 -21.35 18.38
CA ILE A 117 14.27 -19.92 18.35
C ILE A 117 12.88 -19.69 17.76
N LYS A 118 12.48 -20.43 16.71
CA LYS A 118 11.11 -20.38 16.14
C LYS A 118 10.06 -20.81 17.15
N GLU A 119 10.30 -21.91 17.87
CA GLU A 119 9.39 -22.35 18.94
C GLU A 119 9.27 -21.28 20.03
N LEU A 120 10.39 -20.70 20.48
CA LEU A 120 10.38 -19.72 21.55
C LEU A 120 9.70 -18.40 21.13
N TYR A 121 9.95 -17.95 19.90
CA TYR A 121 9.38 -16.74 19.33
C TYR A 121 7.86 -16.84 19.12
N SER A 122 7.31 -18.06 18.98
CA SER A 122 5.85 -18.24 18.90
C SER A 122 5.09 -17.71 20.11
N LEU A 123 5.76 -17.59 21.27
CA LEU A 123 5.21 -17.06 22.52
C LEU A 123 5.20 -15.53 22.61
N ILE A 124 5.90 -14.82 21.72
CA ILE A 124 5.92 -13.36 21.71
C ILE A 124 4.51 -12.83 21.46
N ILE A 125 4.08 -11.79 22.16
CA ILE A 125 2.82 -11.09 21.89
C ILE A 125 3.13 -9.60 21.72
N PHE A 126 2.69 -9.04 20.60
CA PHE A 126 2.75 -7.62 20.26
C PHE A 126 1.42 -6.90 20.54
N LYS A 127 0.59 -7.48 21.40
CA LYS A 127 -0.71 -6.95 21.76
C LYS A 127 -0.58 -5.56 22.38
N ASP A 128 -1.50 -4.71 21.94
CA ASP A 128 -1.61 -3.31 22.33
C ASP A 128 -2.11 -3.24 23.79
N SER A 129 -1.29 -2.69 24.70
CA SER A 129 -1.62 -2.70 26.14
C SER A 129 -2.60 -1.58 26.48
N GLN A 130 -3.85 -1.94 26.84
CA GLN A 130 -4.84 -0.98 27.33
C GLN A 130 -4.70 -0.60 28.82
N ASN A 131 -3.63 -1.03 29.50
CA ASN A 131 -3.46 -0.84 30.94
C ASN A 131 -2.17 -0.09 31.26
N GLU A 132 -2.28 1.18 31.67
CA GLU A 132 -1.22 2.02 32.27
C GLU A 132 -0.52 1.40 33.50
N LEU A 133 -0.94 0.20 33.94
CA LEU A 133 -0.46 -0.49 35.14
C LEU A 133 0.23 -1.84 34.85
N ASP A 134 0.13 -2.37 33.62
CA ASP A 134 0.84 -3.59 33.22
C ASP A 134 2.11 -3.19 32.48
N GLU A 135 3.20 -3.08 33.24
CA GLU A 135 4.56 -2.96 32.73
C GLU A 135 4.78 -3.85 31.48
N GLN A 136 4.89 -3.26 30.28
CA GLN A 136 4.89 -3.96 29.00
C GLN A 136 5.84 -5.16 29.01
N ILE A 137 5.30 -6.35 28.76
CA ILE A 137 6.03 -7.60 28.57
C ILE A 137 5.41 -8.31 27.36
N TYR A 138 6.26 -8.81 26.47
CA TYR A 138 5.87 -9.38 25.18
C TYR A 138 5.48 -10.86 25.30
N ILE A 139 4.79 -11.25 26.37
CA ILE A 139 4.31 -12.63 26.61
C ILE A 139 3.03 -12.61 27.44
N ASP A 140 2.14 -13.58 27.18
CA ASP A 140 0.89 -13.72 27.92
C ASP A 140 1.13 -14.08 29.40
N SER A 141 1.01 -13.09 30.28
CA SER A 141 1.30 -13.22 31.71
C SER A 141 0.22 -13.96 32.49
N ASP A 142 -0.98 -14.14 31.93
CA ASP A 142 -2.03 -14.99 32.51
C ASP A 142 -1.63 -16.46 32.49
N TYR A 143 -0.81 -16.86 31.51
CA TYR A 143 -0.34 -18.24 31.36
C TYR A 143 1.13 -18.41 31.76
N PHE A 144 2.00 -17.45 31.46
CA PHE A 144 3.44 -17.61 31.61
C PHE A 144 4.02 -16.76 32.74
N ILE A 145 4.65 -17.43 33.71
CA ILE A 145 5.27 -16.77 34.86
C ILE A 145 6.73 -16.46 34.52
N GLN A 146 7.05 -15.17 34.48
CA GLN A 146 8.41 -14.64 34.28
C GLN A 146 9.05 -14.18 35.60
N PRO A 147 10.35 -14.40 35.80
CA PRO A 147 11.12 -13.77 36.87
C PRO A 147 11.54 -12.35 36.47
N ILE A 148 10.66 -11.35 36.68
CA ILE A 148 10.93 -9.94 36.39
C ILE A 148 11.81 -9.34 37.50
N VAL A 149 12.90 -8.66 37.15
CA VAL A 149 13.71 -7.88 38.11
C VAL A 149 13.24 -6.41 38.08
N ASN A 150 12.85 -5.87 39.23
CA ASN A 150 12.21 -4.54 39.38
C ASN A 150 13.06 -3.30 39.00
N ASP A 151 14.27 -3.45 38.42
CA ASP A 151 15.15 -2.33 38.05
C ASP A 151 15.12 -2.12 36.53
N ARG A 152 13.99 -1.61 36.00
CA ARG A 152 13.82 -1.32 34.56
C ARG A 152 14.40 0.03 34.11
N PHE A 153 14.92 0.83 35.03
CA PHE A 153 15.46 2.15 34.73
C PHE A 153 16.98 2.07 34.61
N TRP A 154 17.46 1.99 33.36
CA TRP A 154 18.85 2.20 32.94
C TRP A 154 19.81 1.00 32.90
N ASP A 155 19.35 -0.22 33.16
CA ASP A 155 20.15 -1.42 32.91
C ASP A 155 19.46 -2.30 31.86
N THR A 156 19.80 -2.05 30.59
CA THR A 156 19.69 -3.02 29.48
C THR A 156 20.64 -4.21 29.71
N ASP A 157 20.74 -4.65 30.96
CA ASP A 157 21.55 -5.75 31.38
C ASP A 157 21.04 -6.94 30.57
N LYS A 158 21.93 -7.50 29.74
CA LYS A 158 21.74 -8.59 28.78
C LYS A 158 21.23 -9.91 29.41
N LYS A 159 20.58 -9.83 30.56
CA LYS A 159 20.42 -10.84 31.59
C LYS A 159 18.98 -11.32 31.73
N GLU A 160 17.99 -10.72 31.06
CA GLU A 160 16.59 -11.21 31.07
C GLU A 160 16.23 -12.08 29.84
N GLN A 161 17.26 -12.48 29.09
CA GLN A 161 17.18 -13.28 27.88
C GLN A 161 16.77 -14.73 28.14
N THR A 162 15.92 -15.27 27.27
CA THR A 162 15.56 -16.69 27.25
C THR A 162 16.28 -17.40 26.11
N TRP A 163 17.24 -18.26 26.43
CA TRP A 163 18.07 -18.94 25.43
C TRP A 163 17.33 -20.06 24.72
N SER A 164 17.58 -20.15 23.41
CA SER A 164 17.13 -21.23 22.55
C SER A 164 18.24 -22.26 22.30
N SER A 165 17.90 -23.34 21.62
CA SER A 165 18.83 -24.35 21.10
C SER A 165 19.38 -24.01 19.72
N THR A 166 18.93 -22.90 19.12
CA THR A 166 19.37 -22.45 17.80
C THR A 166 20.70 -21.71 17.92
N LYS A 167 21.72 -22.23 17.26
CA LYS A 167 23.06 -21.62 17.22
C LYS A 167 23.12 -20.56 16.12
N TYR A 168 23.78 -19.45 16.41
CA TYR A 168 24.27 -18.55 15.37
C TYR A 168 25.45 -19.23 14.65
N VAL A 169 25.41 -19.23 13.32
CA VAL A 169 26.45 -19.87 12.50
C VAL A 169 27.31 -18.79 11.87
N ASP A 170 28.31 -18.31 12.63
CA ASP A 170 29.35 -17.44 12.08
C ASP A 170 30.41 -18.26 11.31
N LYS A 171 30.83 -17.76 10.15
CA LYS A 171 31.95 -18.31 9.39
C LYS A 171 33.30 -17.71 9.80
N SER A 172 33.30 -16.57 10.48
CA SER A 172 34.49 -15.75 10.74
C SER A 172 35.23 -16.18 12.03
N ASN A 173 34.52 -16.53 13.12
CA ASN A 173 35.12 -16.95 14.38
C ASN A 173 34.55 -18.28 14.90
N LYS A 174 35.30 -19.37 14.73
CA LYS A 174 34.89 -20.73 15.11
C LYS A 174 34.97 -21.03 16.62
N ASP A 175 35.59 -20.15 17.39
CA ASP A 175 35.91 -20.41 18.80
C ASP A 175 34.86 -19.85 19.77
N ILE A 176 33.91 -19.02 19.29
CA ILE A 176 32.82 -18.46 20.08
C ILE A 176 31.51 -19.14 19.68
N GLU A 177 30.92 -19.93 20.59
CA GLU A 177 29.57 -20.46 20.40
C GLU A 177 28.55 -19.38 20.77
N ILE A 178 27.71 -18.96 19.81
CA ILE A 178 26.65 -17.98 20.00
C ILE A 178 25.29 -18.70 19.83
N PHE A 179 24.32 -18.37 20.68
CA PHE A 179 22.95 -18.90 20.62
C PHE A 179 21.95 -17.76 20.52
N TYR A 180 20.91 -17.94 19.71
CA TYR A 180 19.82 -16.97 19.68
C TYR A 180 18.96 -17.07 20.94
N ALA A 181 18.50 -15.92 21.41
CA ALA A 181 17.58 -15.80 22.53
C ALA A 181 16.41 -14.90 22.15
N VAL A 182 15.33 -15.03 22.92
CA VAL A 182 14.21 -14.07 22.91
C VAL A 182 14.24 -13.29 24.20
N ASN A 183 14.06 -11.98 24.09
CA ASN A 183 13.81 -11.11 25.22
C ASN A 183 12.30 -10.81 25.31
N PHE A 184 11.65 -11.31 26.36
CA PHE A 184 10.21 -11.05 26.55
C PHE A 184 9.92 -9.70 27.21
N VAL A 185 10.93 -8.88 27.46
CA VAL A 185 10.76 -7.52 28.02
C VAL A 185 10.75 -6.47 26.92
N ASN A 186 11.58 -6.61 25.88
CA ASN A 186 11.61 -5.68 24.74
C ASN A 186 11.21 -6.33 23.40
N GLY A 187 10.86 -7.62 23.38
CA GLY A 187 10.36 -8.32 22.20
C GLY A 187 11.41 -8.72 21.14
N SER A 188 12.72 -8.52 21.39
CA SER A 188 13.79 -8.76 20.40
C SER A 188 14.23 -10.23 20.28
N ILE A 189 14.85 -10.55 19.13
CA ILE A 189 15.66 -11.77 18.95
C ILE A 189 17.10 -11.34 18.71
N GLU A 190 18.03 -11.80 19.54
CA GLU A 190 19.46 -11.47 19.44
C GLU A 190 20.37 -12.69 19.66
N GLY A 191 21.60 -12.61 19.18
CA GLY A 191 22.63 -13.63 19.36
C GLY A 191 23.51 -13.37 20.59
N TYR A 192 23.60 -14.34 21.49
CA TYR A 192 24.40 -14.22 22.72
C TYR A 192 25.53 -15.25 22.81
N PRO A 193 26.75 -14.82 23.16
CA PRO A 193 27.86 -15.74 23.34
C PRO A 193 27.64 -16.62 24.57
N ARG A 194 27.98 -17.90 24.43
CA ARG A 194 27.95 -18.88 25.51
C ARG A 194 28.91 -18.51 26.66
N LYS A 195 29.98 -17.80 26.32
CA LYS A 195 31.03 -17.39 27.25
C LYS A 195 31.50 -15.97 26.96
N ILE A 196 31.74 -15.20 28.01
CA ILE A 196 32.41 -13.90 27.98
C ILE A 196 33.65 -14.02 28.87
N ASP A 197 34.82 -13.62 28.38
CA ASP A 197 36.10 -13.67 29.13
C ASP A 197 36.37 -15.02 29.83
N GLU A 198 36.15 -16.13 29.10
CA GLU A 198 36.26 -17.52 29.53
C GLU A 198 35.24 -18.01 30.58
N GLN A 199 34.42 -17.12 31.14
CA GLN A 199 33.34 -17.46 32.07
C GLN A 199 32.09 -17.89 31.30
N SER A 200 31.35 -18.87 31.82
CA SER A 200 30.09 -19.30 31.20
C SER A 200 28.96 -18.40 31.68
N GLU A 201 28.19 -17.87 30.74
CA GLU A 201 27.04 -17.03 31.05
C GLU A 201 25.87 -17.87 31.60
N GLU A 202 25.10 -17.27 32.51
CA GLU A 202 23.87 -17.83 33.06
C GLU A 202 22.66 -17.06 32.53
N MET A 203 21.70 -17.77 31.93
CA MET A 203 20.52 -17.17 31.28
C MET A 203 19.25 -17.93 31.63
N TYR A 204 18.09 -17.37 31.29
CA TYR A 204 16.81 -18.04 31.49
C TYR A 204 16.55 -19.09 30.40
N PHE A 205 15.79 -20.11 30.77
CA PHE A 205 15.31 -21.16 29.87
C PHE A 205 13.86 -21.49 30.19
N ARG A 206 13.05 -21.64 29.15
CA ARG A 206 11.69 -22.19 29.22
C ARG A 206 11.63 -23.46 28.39
N LEU A 207 11.58 -24.61 29.05
CA LEU A 207 11.59 -25.89 28.35
C LEU A 207 10.25 -26.19 27.68
N VAL A 208 10.32 -26.94 26.60
CA VAL A 208 9.19 -27.28 25.74
C VAL A 208 9.14 -28.77 25.43
N ARG A 209 7.96 -29.29 25.10
CA ARG A 209 7.70 -30.65 24.58
C ARG A 209 6.64 -30.59 23.47
N GLY A 210 6.38 -31.71 22.79
CA GLY A 210 5.33 -31.77 21.76
C GLY A 210 5.84 -31.67 20.31
N ASN A 211 5.17 -30.89 19.47
CA ASN A 211 5.38 -30.82 18.02
C ASN A 211 6.85 -30.53 17.64
N LYS A 212 7.54 -31.51 17.06
CA LYS A 212 8.94 -31.37 16.61
C LYS A 212 9.07 -30.83 15.17
N GLU A 213 7.96 -30.67 14.47
CA GLU A 213 7.93 -30.14 13.10
C GLU A 213 7.69 -28.63 13.07
N TYR A 214 7.43 -28.00 14.23
CA TYR A 214 7.28 -26.56 14.33
C TYR A 214 8.54 -25.83 13.82
N GLY A 215 8.36 -24.88 12.91
CA GLY A 215 9.45 -24.11 12.32
C GLY A 215 10.25 -24.82 11.22
N LYS A 216 9.82 -26.02 10.79
CA LYS A 216 10.42 -26.73 9.64
C LYS A 216 9.57 -26.52 8.38
N ASN A 217 10.00 -25.59 7.54
CA ASN A 217 9.33 -25.28 6.28
C ASN A 217 9.42 -26.43 5.25
N LYS A 218 8.49 -26.44 4.30
CA LYS A 218 8.46 -27.33 3.13
C LYS A 218 8.21 -26.51 1.87
N PHE A 219 9.25 -25.81 1.44
CA PHE A 219 9.17 -24.92 0.28
C PHE A 219 9.08 -25.65 -1.06
N ILE A 220 8.20 -25.16 -1.92
CA ILE A 220 8.07 -25.53 -3.33
C ILE A 220 8.14 -24.26 -4.15
N ASN A 221 9.13 -24.18 -5.05
CA ASN A 221 9.16 -23.14 -6.07
C ASN A 221 8.16 -23.51 -7.18
N ASN A 222 7.18 -22.66 -7.41
CA ASN A 222 6.12 -22.89 -8.40
C ASN A 222 6.58 -22.57 -9.83
N ASN A 223 7.75 -21.95 -9.99
CA ASN A 223 8.35 -21.51 -11.25
C ASN A 223 7.54 -20.43 -12.00
N ASP A 224 6.73 -19.66 -11.27
CA ASP A 224 5.91 -18.54 -11.74
C ASP A 224 6.25 -17.22 -11.01
N GLY A 225 7.32 -17.21 -10.21
CA GLY A 225 7.67 -16.09 -9.33
C GLY A 225 7.19 -16.25 -7.89
N THR A 226 6.56 -17.37 -7.53
CA THR A 226 6.10 -17.66 -6.17
C THR A 226 6.76 -18.92 -5.56
N VAL A 227 6.79 -18.95 -4.22
CA VAL A 227 7.26 -20.08 -3.42
C VAL A 227 6.18 -20.44 -2.39
N THR A 228 5.64 -21.65 -2.46
CA THR A 228 4.68 -22.16 -1.50
C THR A 228 5.37 -22.89 -0.36
N ASP A 229 5.01 -22.58 0.89
CA ASP A 229 5.38 -23.37 2.06
C ASP A 229 4.23 -24.29 2.48
N LEU A 230 4.32 -25.56 2.10
CA LEU A 230 3.31 -26.57 2.46
C LEU A 230 3.28 -26.89 3.97
N ALA A 231 4.29 -26.45 4.73
CA ALA A 231 4.31 -26.66 6.17
C ALA A 231 3.31 -25.76 6.90
N THR A 232 3.15 -24.52 6.42
CA THR A 232 2.40 -23.42 7.05
C THR A 232 1.13 -23.05 6.29
N GLY A 233 1.06 -23.34 4.99
CA GLY A 233 -0.06 -22.91 4.14
C GLY A 233 0.11 -21.49 3.59
N LEU A 234 1.31 -20.92 3.73
CA LEU A 234 1.64 -19.63 3.15
C LEU A 234 2.29 -19.77 1.78
N MET A 235 2.11 -18.77 0.95
CA MET A 235 2.81 -18.57 -0.31
C MET A 235 3.45 -17.20 -0.31
N TRP A 236 4.67 -17.16 -0.81
CA TRP A 236 5.56 -16.01 -0.76
C TRP A 236 5.98 -15.64 -2.17
N GLN A 237 6.24 -14.36 -2.41
CA GLN A 237 6.99 -14.00 -3.62
C GLN A 237 8.41 -14.57 -3.56
N GLU A 238 8.90 -15.08 -4.68
CA GLU A 238 10.25 -15.63 -4.81
C GLU A 238 11.32 -14.54 -4.72
N LYS A 239 11.03 -13.34 -5.23
CA LYS A 239 11.91 -12.15 -5.16
C LYS A 239 11.41 -11.22 -4.06
N ASP A 240 12.32 -10.43 -3.50
CA ASP A 240 11.95 -9.26 -2.69
C ASP A 240 11.63 -8.06 -3.58
N SER A 241 11.27 -6.94 -2.95
CA SER A 241 10.97 -5.65 -3.60
C SER A 241 12.11 -5.05 -4.42
N ARG A 242 13.35 -5.56 -4.31
CA ARG A 242 14.57 -5.05 -4.96
C ARG A 242 15.01 -3.64 -4.58
N LYS A 243 14.14 -2.86 -3.93
CA LYS A 243 14.44 -1.55 -3.34
C LYS A 243 13.89 -1.50 -1.91
N GLY A 244 14.58 -0.73 -1.06
CA GLY A 244 14.06 -0.33 0.24
C GLY A 244 12.94 0.70 0.05
N MET A 245 11.98 0.68 0.95
CA MET A 245 10.82 1.57 0.99
C MET A 245 10.49 1.88 2.46
N ASP A 246 9.84 2.99 2.72
CA ASP A 246 9.35 3.27 4.08
C ASP A 246 8.20 2.32 4.45
N TRP A 247 7.71 2.41 5.68
CA TRP A 247 6.73 1.44 6.16
C TRP A 247 5.34 1.61 5.52
N VAL A 248 4.94 2.84 5.19
CA VAL A 248 3.65 3.11 4.54
C VAL A 248 3.69 2.65 3.08
N GLU A 249 4.80 2.90 2.39
CA GLU A 249 5.09 2.36 1.06
C GLU A 249 5.14 0.83 1.06
N ALA A 250 5.67 0.21 2.12
CA ALA A 250 5.75 -1.25 2.27
C ALA A 250 4.38 -1.93 2.34
N LEU A 251 3.47 -1.34 3.12
CA LEU A 251 2.09 -1.79 3.21
C LEU A 251 1.41 -1.71 1.85
N ASP A 252 1.47 -0.53 1.22
CA ASP A 252 0.87 -0.26 -0.08
C ASP A 252 1.40 -1.16 -1.20
N TYR A 253 2.73 -1.35 -1.25
CA TYR A 253 3.39 -2.22 -2.22
C TYR A 253 2.85 -3.65 -2.16
N CYS A 254 2.59 -4.17 -0.96
CA CYS A 254 2.11 -5.52 -0.80
C CYS A 254 0.66 -5.66 -1.25
N GLU A 255 -0.22 -4.75 -0.79
CA GLU A 255 -1.65 -4.74 -1.12
C GLU A 255 -1.91 -4.60 -2.63
N ASN A 256 -1.07 -3.81 -3.31
CA ASN A 256 -1.18 -3.60 -4.76
C ASN A 256 -0.39 -4.62 -5.60
N SER A 257 0.25 -5.60 -4.99
CA SER A 257 1.10 -6.54 -5.73
C SER A 257 0.28 -7.52 -6.55
N ILE A 258 0.64 -7.72 -7.83
CA ILE A 258 0.05 -8.74 -8.70
C ILE A 258 1.15 -9.69 -9.19
N VAL A 259 1.20 -10.89 -8.63
CA VAL A 259 2.20 -11.91 -8.99
C VAL A 259 1.52 -13.26 -9.18
N ALA A 260 1.83 -13.93 -10.30
CA ALA A 260 1.23 -15.21 -10.69
C ALA A 260 -0.31 -15.21 -10.66
N GLU A 261 -0.93 -14.12 -11.15
CA GLU A 261 -2.39 -13.88 -11.18
C GLU A 261 -3.05 -13.72 -9.80
N TYR A 262 -2.27 -13.62 -8.73
CA TYR A 262 -2.75 -13.39 -7.37
C TYR A 262 -2.67 -11.91 -6.99
N THR A 263 -3.73 -11.41 -6.34
CA THR A 263 -3.93 -10.00 -5.97
C THR A 263 -4.22 -9.81 -4.46
N ASP A 264 -4.07 -10.86 -3.67
CA ASP A 264 -4.33 -10.92 -2.22
C ASP A 264 -3.00 -11.01 -1.45
N TRP A 265 -1.98 -10.32 -1.95
CA TRP A 265 -0.68 -10.21 -1.31
C TRP A 265 -0.75 -9.18 -0.18
N ARG A 266 -0.05 -9.45 0.91
CA ARG A 266 0.02 -8.56 2.07
C ARG A 266 1.42 -8.56 2.66
N LEU A 267 1.71 -7.52 3.44
CA LEU A 267 2.95 -7.46 4.20
C LEU A 267 2.87 -8.50 5.32
N PRO A 268 3.88 -9.39 5.47
CA PRO A 268 3.84 -10.42 6.49
C PRO A 268 3.92 -9.79 7.88
N ASN A 269 3.22 -10.37 8.85
CA ASN A 269 3.45 -10.01 10.24
C ASN A 269 4.79 -10.56 10.74
N ALA A 270 5.24 -10.13 11.92
CA ALA A 270 6.55 -10.47 12.45
C ALA A 270 6.78 -11.98 12.58
N LYS A 271 5.74 -12.74 12.96
CA LYS A 271 5.83 -14.20 13.11
C LYS A 271 5.81 -14.94 11.77
N GLU A 272 5.09 -14.43 10.78
CA GLU A 272 5.13 -14.97 9.43
C GLU A 272 6.49 -14.77 8.78
N LEU A 273 7.06 -13.57 8.86
CA LEU A 273 8.38 -13.29 8.28
C LEU A 273 9.48 -14.08 9.00
N GLN A 274 9.41 -14.20 10.34
CA GLN A 274 10.33 -15.03 11.10
C GLN A 274 10.26 -16.51 10.71
N SER A 275 9.09 -16.98 10.25
CA SER A 275 8.90 -18.37 9.86
C SER A 275 9.74 -18.80 8.67
N ILE A 276 10.19 -17.87 7.81
CA ILE A 276 11.06 -18.18 6.65
C ILE A 276 12.54 -17.97 6.93
N VAL A 277 12.91 -17.48 8.12
CA VAL A 277 14.32 -17.34 8.51
C VAL A 277 14.98 -18.72 8.61
N ASP A 278 16.09 -18.89 7.89
CA ASP A 278 16.92 -20.09 7.93
C ASP A 278 18.19 -19.87 8.77
N TYR A 279 18.07 -20.08 10.07
CA TYR A 279 19.15 -19.98 11.06
C TYR A 279 20.34 -20.94 10.86
N ARG A 280 20.39 -21.70 9.75
CA ARG A 280 21.52 -22.58 9.37
C ARG A 280 22.41 -21.99 8.28
N SER A 281 21.98 -20.90 7.63
CA SER A 281 22.64 -20.30 6.47
C SER A 281 22.69 -18.78 6.58
N ALA A 282 22.63 -18.04 5.46
CA ALA A 282 22.55 -16.58 5.43
C ALA A 282 21.17 -16.06 5.89
N ALA A 283 20.59 -16.70 6.91
CA ALA A 283 19.24 -16.46 7.42
C ALA A 283 18.09 -16.63 6.41
N ILE A 284 18.30 -17.13 5.19
CA ILE A 284 17.24 -17.38 4.20
C ILE A 284 17.51 -18.63 3.37
N ASP A 285 16.46 -19.39 3.05
CA ASP A 285 16.56 -20.56 2.16
C ASP A 285 16.89 -20.13 0.72
N PRO A 286 17.83 -20.78 0.01
CA PRO A 286 18.22 -20.45 -1.37
C PRO A 286 17.10 -20.50 -2.42
N VAL A 287 15.94 -21.07 -2.10
CA VAL A 287 14.74 -20.99 -2.95
C VAL A 287 14.29 -19.54 -3.15
N PHE A 288 14.57 -18.66 -2.19
CA PHE A 288 14.27 -17.24 -2.27
C PHE A 288 15.43 -16.48 -2.91
N LYS A 289 15.07 -15.53 -3.78
CA LYS A 289 15.99 -14.55 -4.37
C LYS A 289 15.97 -13.32 -3.48
N ILE A 290 17.08 -13.11 -2.79
CA ILE A 290 17.33 -11.93 -1.97
C ILE A 290 18.24 -10.96 -2.71
N THR A 291 17.92 -9.67 -2.64
CA THR A 291 18.73 -8.59 -3.15
C THR A 291 20.02 -8.49 -2.36
N LYS A 292 21.12 -8.30 -3.09
CA LYS A 292 22.45 -8.15 -2.53
C LYS A 292 22.86 -6.70 -2.64
N LEU A 293 23.24 -6.13 -1.52
CA LEU A 293 23.78 -4.80 -1.43
C LEU A 293 25.32 -4.90 -1.49
N VAL A 294 25.98 -3.84 -1.94
CA VAL A 294 27.44 -3.76 -2.00
C VAL A 294 27.85 -2.49 -1.29
N ASP A 295 28.68 -2.61 -0.26
CA ASP A 295 29.21 -1.44 0.46
C ASP A 295 30.36 -0.75 -0.31
N GLU A 296 30.87 0.35 0.23
CA GLU A 296 31.97 1.12 -0.37
C GLU A 296 33.26 0.31 -0.55
N ASP A 297 33.46 -0.72 0.28
CA ASP A 297 34.60 -1.63 0.25
C ASP A 297 34.40 -2.84 -0.68
N GLY A 298 33.22 -2.96 -1.29
CA GLY A 298 32.86 -4.02 -2.23
C GLY A 298 32.38 -5.32 -1.57
N ASN A 299 32.09 -5.31 -0.27
CA ASN A 299 31.55 -6.48 0.44
C ASN A 299 30.05 -6.62 0.19
N ILE A 300 29.60 -7.87 0.15
CA ILE A 300 28.18 -8.19 -0.07
C ILE A 300 27.44 -8.07 1.25
N GLN A 301 26.50 -7.13 1.30
CA GLN A 301 25.58 -6.90 2.40
C GLN A 301 24.17 -7.41 2.00
N TYR A 302 23.30 -7.58 2.98
CA TYR A 302 21.92 -8.01 2.76
C TYR A 302 20.95 -7.09 3.50
N PRO A 303 19.73 -6.88 2.97
CA PRO A 303 18.80 -5.93 3.56
C PRO A 303 18.04 -6.47 4.76
N CYS A 304 17.55 -5.54 5.58
CA CYS A 304 16.48 -5.76 6.54
C CYS A 304 15.11 -5.73 5.84
N PHE A 305 14.12 -6.40 6.44
CA PHE A 305 12.80 -6.53 5.87
C PHE A 305 11.71 -6.05 6.83
N TRP A 306 10.76 -5.28 6.30
CA TRP A 306 9.60 -4.84 7.04
C TRP A 306 8.65 -5.99 7.37
N THR A 307 7.99 -5.85 8.51
CA THR A 307 6.79 -6.60 8.86
C THR A 307 5.62 -5.61 9.01
N SER A 308 4.38 -6.11 8.98
CA SER A 308 3.18 -5.30 9.22
C SER A 308 2.93 -5.02 10.71
N THR A 309 3.76 -5.55 11.62
CA THR A 309 3.60 -5.46 13.07
C THR A 309 4.19 -4.17 13.62
N THR A 310 3.36 -3.34 14.25
CA THR A 310 3.81 -2.14 14.97
C THR A 310 4.59 -2.52 16.24
N TYR A 311 5.63 -1.76 16.55
CA TYR A 311 6.36 -1.84 17.80
C TYR A 311 6.04 -0.60 18.65
N LEU A 312 5.39 -0.79 19.79
CA LEU A 312 5.14 0.27 20.76
C LEU A 312 6.37 0.42 21.66
N ASN A 313 6.96 1.60 21.65
CA ASN A 313 8.12 1.90 22.51
C ASN A 313 7.69 2.27 23.93
N ASP A 314 8.66 2.48 24.83
CA ASP A 314 8.42 2.75 26.25
C ASP A 314 7.62 4.04 26.54
N GLU A 315 7.45 4.93 25.54
CA GLU A 315 6.59 6.11 25.60
C GLU A 315 5.21 5.87 24.96
N GLU A 316 4.87 4.62 24.66
CA GLU A 316 3.67 4.19 23.93
C GLU A 316 3.55 4.83 22.53
N LEU A 317 4.66 5.34 21.99
CA LEU A 317 4.66 5.89 20.63
C LEU A 317 4.72 4.74 19.63
N ALA A 318 3.89 4.85 18.61
CA ALA A 318 3.74 3.85 17.55
C ALA A 318 4.64 4.12 16.34
N ASN A 319 5.76 4.83 16.54
CA ASN A 319 6.67 5.29 15.49
C ASN A 319 7.62 4.24 14.94
N LYS A 320 7.55 3.00 15.43
CA LYS A 320 8.37 1.90 14.94
C LYS A 320 7.53 0.72 14.49
N ALA A 321 8.07 -0.03 13.55
CA ALA A 321 7.56 -1.33 13.14
C ALA A 321 8.66 -2.38 13.28
N VAL A 322 8.26 -3.62 13.52
CA VAL A 322 9.19 -4.74 13.65
C VAL A 322 9.84 -5.02 12.30
N SER A 323 11.14 -5.28 12.30
CA SER A 323 11.91 -5.65 11.12
C SER A 323 12.81 -6.86 11.40
N LEU A 324 13.12 -7.61 10.34
CA LEU A 324 13.99 -8.79 10.42
C LEU A 324 15.16 -8.67 9.46
N SER A 325 16.35 -8.99 9.94
CA SER A 325 17.58 -8.97 9.15
C SER A 325 17.83 -10.33 8.49
N PHE A 326 17.96 -10.34 7.17
CA PHE A 326 18.40 -11.52 6.43
C PHE A 326 19.84 -11.31 5.97
N GLY A 327 20.66 -12.36 5.96
CA GLY A 327 22.08 -12.28 5.62
C GLY A 327 22.96 -11.65 6.71
N LEU A 328 24.29 -11.74 6.51
CA LEU A 328 25.26 -11.08 7.39
C LEU A 328 25.39 -9.63 6.93
N SER A 329 25.30 -8.68 7.86
CA SER A 329 25.78 -7.33 7.62
C SER A 329 27.08 -7.09 8.40
N GLU A 330 28.18 -6.81 7.70
CA GLU A 330 29.53 -6.65 8.30
C GLU A 330 29.75 -5.24 8.84
N ILE A 331 30.57 -5.18 9.90
CA ILE A 331 31.00 -4.02 10.71
C ILE A 331 31.60 -2.91 9.84
N MET A 332 31.12 -1.67 9.97
CA MET A 332 31.92 -0.48 9.64
C MET A 332 32.66 0.01 10.89
N ASP A 333 33.96 0.26 10.75
CA ASP A 333 34.83 0.81 11.80
C ASP A 333 34.36 2.22 12.19
N ASN A 334 33.70 2.35 13.35
CA ASN A 334 33.46 3.55 14.20
C ASN A 334 32.10 3.45 14.92
N ASP A 335 32.04 2.71 16.04
CA ASP A 335 30.91 2.70 17.00
C ASP A 335 29.50 2.38 16.43
N THR A 336 29.43 1.72 15.27
CA THR A 336 28.17 1.42 14.59
C THR A 336 27.77 -0.05 14.77
N TYR A 337 26.70 -0.34 15.52
CA TYR A 337 26.18 -1.70 15.67
C TYR A 337 25.30 -2.06 14.47
N ILE A 338 25.62 -3.18 13.82
CA ILE A 338 24.93 -3.70 12.63
C ILE A 338 24.32 -5.07 12.99
N ARG A 339 23.06 -5.28 12.60
CA ARG A 339 22.25 -6.45 12.96
C ARG A 339 22.80 -7.77 12.39
N SER A 340 22.68 -8.84 13.16
CA SER A 340 23.09 -10.19 12.78
C SER A 340 22.06 -10.87 11.88
N ALA A 341 22.50 -11.86 11.10
CA ALA A 341 21.60 -12.68 10.30
C ALA A 341 20.50 -13.28 11.19
N GLY A 342 19.22 -13.15 10.84
CA GLY A 342 18.08 -13.68 11.59
C GLY A 342 17.77 -12.96 12.91
N GLU A 343 18.40 -11.82 13.16
CA GLU A 343 18.05 -10.88 14.23
C GLU A 343 16.71 -10.21 13.91
N GLN A 344 15.97 -9.88 14.96
CA GLN A 344 14.76 -9.07 14.88
C GLN A 344 14.91 -7.88 15.79
N ASP A 345 14.52 -6.73 15.26
CA ASP A 345 14.55 -5.44 15.93
C ASP A 345 13.34 -4.61 15.44
N CYS A 346 13.38 -3.30 15.62
CA CYS A 346 12.37 -2.35 15.20
C CYS A 346 13.02 -1.14 14.52
N ASP A 347 12.32 -0.60 13.52
CA ASP A 347 12.79 0.48 12.67
C ASP A 347 11.71 1.57 12.58
N LEU A 348 12.13 2.81 12.30
CA LEU A 348 11.22 3.95 12.25
C LEU A 348 10.30 3.86 11.04
N LYS A 349 8.99 4.05 11.25
CA LYS A 349 7.99 4.04 10.18
C LYS A 349 8.09 5.23 9.23
N TYR A 350 8.58 6.37 9.75
CA TYR A 350 8.70 7.65 9.05
C TYR A 350 9.93 8.41 9.58
N GLY A 351 10.44 9.39 8.83
CA GLY A 351 11.57 10.20 9.24
C GLY A 351 12.32 10.85 8.08
N ASN A 352 13.32 11.69 8.41
CA ASN A 352 14.19 12.29 7.40
C ASN A 352 15.41 11.38 7.14
N PRO A 353 15.65 10.91 5.89
CA PRO A 353 16.83 10.11 5.54
C PRO A 353 18.18 10.78 5.83
N ASP A 354 18.25 12.11 5.92
CA ASP A 354 19.49 12.80 6.26
C ASP A 354 19.86 12.69 7.75
N ASN A 355 18.92 12.22 8.60
CA ASN A 355 19.07 12.08 10.05
C ASN A 355 19.16 10.61 10.52
N ILE A 356 19.41 9.64 9.63
CA ILE A 356 19.49 8.20 9.96
C ILE A 356 20.54 7.91 11.07
N HIS A 357 21.55 8.78 11.21
CA HIS A 357 22.59 8.67 12.24
C HIS A 357 22.15 9.02 13.67
N GLU A 358 20.93 9.52 13.90
CA GLU A 358 20.49 10.02 15.21
C GLU A 358 19.46 9.13 15.94
N SER A 359 18.88 8.11 15.30
CA SER A 359 17.87 7.24 15.93
C SER A 359 18.42 5.86 16.28
N TYR A 360 18.91 5.73 17.51
CA TYR A 360 19.20 4.41 18.07
C TYR A 360 17.88 3.72 18.51
N ALA A 361 17.75 2.42 18.26
CA ALA A 361 16.81 1.57 18.96
C ALA A 361 17.18 1.51 20.45
N SER A 362 16.23 1.12 21.31
CA SER A 362 16.41 1.15 22.78
C SER A 362 17.53 0.22 23.27
N ASP A 363 18.03 -0.66 22.40
CA ASP A 363 19.16 -1.57 22.61
C ASP A 363 20.51 -1.03 22.08
N GLY A 364 20.53 0.13 21.41
CA GLY A 364 21.71 0.73 20.82
C GLY A 364 21.97 0.41 19.34
N ASN A 365 21.00 -0.19 18.63
CA ASN A 365 21.10 -0.48 17.19
C ASN A 365 20.68 0.71 16.32
N ILE A 366 21.16 0.81 15.07
CA ILE A 366 20.63 1.83 14.13
C ILE A 366 19.20 1.47 13.73
N SER A 367 18.25 2.39 13.92
CA SER A 367 16.93 2.31 13.28
C SER A 367 17.05 2.76 11.81
N LEU A 368 16.70 1.87 10.89
CA LEU A 368 16.56 2.17 9.47
C LEU A 368 15.23 2.84 9.18
N LEU A 369 15.18 3.61 8.10
CA LEU A 369 13.94 4.23 7.58
C LEU A 369 13.39 3.46 6.36
N TYR A 370 14.28 2.83 5.58
CA TYR A 370 13.93 2.10 4.37
C TYR A 370 14.34 0.63 4.50
N ASN A 371 13.35 -0.27 4.52
CA ASN A 371 13.58 -1.71 4.52
C ASN A 371 12.93 -2.35 3.29
N PHE A 372 13.35 -3.58 2.98
CA PHE A 372 12.83 -4.35 1.86
C PHE A 372 11.55 -5.07 2.26
N VAL A 373 10.79 -5.55 1.28
CA VAL A 373 9.56 -6.31 1.54
C VAL A 373 9.55 -7.61 0.77
N ARG A 374 8.89 -8.61 1.34
CA ARG A 374 8.58 -9.88 0.68
C ARG A 374 7.11 -10.21 0.94
N PRO A 375 6.22 -9.92 -0.03
CA PRO A 375 4.80 -10.14 0.17
C PRO A 375 4.47 -11.61 0.41
N VAL A 376 3.44 -11.83 1.23
CA VAL A 376 2.91 -13.14 1.60
C VAL A 376 1.41 -13.20 1.32
N ARG A 377 0.90 -14.41 1.10
CA ARG A 377 -0.53 -14.72 1.02
C ARG A 377 -0.83 -16.11 1.56
N SER A 378 -2.09 -16.40 1.84
CA SER A 378 -2.57 -17.74 2.21
C SER A 378 -2.90 -18.58 0.96
N ILE A 379 -2.52 -19.87 0.93
CA ILE A 379 -2.83 -20.77 -0.21
C ILE A 379 -4.23 -21.40 -0.15
N THR A 380 -4.85 -21.34 1.02
CA THR A 380 -6.25 -21.68 1.20
C THR A 380 -6.99 -20.41 1.55
N ALA A 381 -8.00 -20.07 0.76
CA ALA A 381 -9.02 -19.10 1.16
C ALA A 381 -9.80 -19.67 2.35
N GLU A 382 -9.20 -19.63 3.54
CA GLU A 382 -10.02 -19.42 4.73
C GLU A 382 -10.65 -18.04 4.52
N LYS A 383 -11.97 -17.98 4.58
CA LYS A 383 -12.68 -16.71 4.51
C LYS A 383 -12.21 -15.87 5.69
N GLU A 384 -11.20 -15.05 5.48
CA GLU A 384 -10.84 -13.93 6.33
C GLU A 384 -11.98 -12.91 6.17
N SER A 385 -13.03 -13.13 6.95
CA SER A 385 -14.04 -12.13 7.23
C SER A 385 -14.32 -12.18 8.73
N SER A 386 -13.46 -11.54 9.51
CA SER A 386 -13.86 -10.94 10.79
C SER A 386 -14.34 -9.50 10.53
N ALA A 387 -15.18 -9.31 9.51
CA ALA A 387 -16.03 -8.13 9.47
C ALA A 387 -16.91 -8.14 10.73
N TYR A 388 -16.67 -7.16 11.59
CA TYR A 388 -17.43 -6.86 12.80
C TYR A 388 -18.93 -7.07 12.54
N SER A 389 -19.52 -8.07 13.19
CA SER A 389 -20.87 -8.52 12.84
C SER A 389 -21.94 -7.52 13.29
N LEU A 390 -22.44 -6.69 12.37
CA LEU A 390 -23.77 -6.10 12.51
C LEU A 390 -24.80 -7.00 11.81
N LYS A 391 -25.52 -7.78 12.63
CA LYS A 391 -26.69 -8.54 12.22
C LYS A 391 -27.77 -7.60 11.66
N LYS A 392 -28.20 -7.81 10.41
CA LYS A 392 -29.63 -7.78 10.02
C LYS A 392 -29.92 -8.33 8.61
N ASP A 393 -30.55 -9.50 8.63
CA ASP A 393 -31.62 -10.03 7.77
C ASP A 393 -31.59 -9.85 6.24
N ALA A 394 -31.47 -11.01 5.59
CA ALA A 394 -31.59 -11.29 4.18
C ALA A 394 -33.00 -11.07 3.59
N ARG A 395 -33.04 -10.60 2.34
CA ARG A 395 -33.96 -11.10 1.28
C ARG A 395 -33.29 -11.05 -0.10
N LYS A 396 -32.52 -12.08 -0.46
CA LYS A 396 -32.14 -12.38 -1.85
C LYS A 396 -33.31 -13.06 -2.58
N LYS A 397 -33.69 -12.54 -3.75
CA LYS A 397 -34.47 -13.25 -4.78
C LYS A 397 -33.50 -13.80 -5.82
N ASN A 398 -33.63 -15.10 -6.10
CA ASN A 398 -32.92 -15.88 -7.11
C ASN A 398 -33.10 -15.34 -8.53
N ILE A 399 -32.00 -15.26 -9.30
CA ILE A 399 -31.99 -15.69 -10.72
C ILE A 399 -30.69 -16.47 -10.97
N ARG A 400 -30.84 -17.70 -11.46
CA ARG A 400 -29.78 -18.60 -11.90
C ARG A 400 -29.47 -18.36 -13.37
N GLY A 401 -28.19 -18.15 -13.66
CA GLY A 401 -27.41 -18.83 -14.70
C GLY A 401 -27.71 -18.53 -16.17
N GLN A 402 -26.71 -18.02 -16.87
CA GLN A 402 -26.18 -18.69 -18.06
C GLN A 402 -24.73 -18.26 -18.33
N THR A 403 -23.93 -19.24 -18.76
CA THR A 403 -22.49 -19.26 -18.89
C THR A 403 -21.98 -18.54 -20.13
N GLN A 404 -20.95 -17.70 -19.93
CA GLN A 404 -20.08 -17.11 -20.94
C GLN A 404 -19.24 -18.21 -21.61
N SER A 405 -19.51 -18.53 -22.87
CA SER A 405 -18.58 -19.24 -23.76
C SER A 405 -19.13 -19.23 -25.18
N SER A 406 -18.30 -18.80 -26.13
CA SER A 406 -18.48 -18.83 -27.59
C SER A 406 -19.41 -17.80 -28.24
N ILE A 407 -19.04 -16.51 -28.22
CA ILE A 407 -19.21 -15.62 -29.40
C ILE A 407 -18.02 -14.63 -29.44
N ASP A 408 -16.83 -15.17 -29.67
CA ASP A 408 -15.75 -14.40 -30.29
C ASP A 408 -15.62 -14.88 -31.74
N LYS A 409 -15.50 -13.93 -32.67
CA LYS A 409 -15.27 -14.07 -34.14
C LYS A 409 -16.43 -13.85 -35.12
N SER A 410 -17.36 -12.92 -34.86
CA SER A 410 -18.14 -12.35 -36.00
C SER A 410 -18.74 -10.94 -35.81
N LEU A 411 -18.05 -10.00 -35.16
CA LEU A 411 -18.47 -8.59 -35.10
C LEU A 411 -17.31 -7.65 -35.49
N ASN A 412 -16.62 -7.98 -36.58
CA ASN A 412 -15.82 -6.99 -37.30
C ASN A 412 -16.58 -6.62 -38.58
N ALA A 413 -16.72 -5.30 -38.78
CA ALA A 413 -17.38 -4.61 -39.90
C ALA A 413 -18.90 -4.38 -39.78
N SER A 414 -19.29 -3.36 -39.01
CA SER A 414 -19.98 -2.17 -39.56
C SER A 414 -20.51 -1.29 -38.42
N ASN A 415 -19.80 -0.21 -38.10
CA ASN A 415 -20.39 1.02 -37.57
C ASN A 415 -19.41 2.14 -37.94
N SER A 416 -19.78 2.99 -38.89
CA SER A 416 -19.05 4.24 -39.15
C SER A 416 -19.11 5.07 -37.87
N ALA A 417 -17.97 5.22 -37.19
CA ALA A 417 -17.90 5.79 -35.84
C ALA A 417 -18.33 7.27 -35.85
N ALA A 418 -19.34 7.61 -35.05
CA ALA A 418 -19.66 8.99 -34.76
C ALA A 418 -18.48 9.64 -34.01
N ALA A 419 -18.30 10.96 -34.14
CA ALA A 419 -17.30 11.69 -33.36
C ALA A 419 -17.56 11.52 -31.84
N LEU A 420 -16.49 11.31 -31.06
CA LEU A 420 -16.57 11.33 -29.60
C LEU A 420 -16.46 12.80 -29.14
N ASN A 421 -17.53 13.31 -28.54
CA ASN A 421 -17.58 14.67 -28.01
C ASN A 421 -17.47 14.62 -26.49
N VAL A 422 -16.55 15.39 -25.92
CA VAL A 422 -16.35 15.53 -24.47
C VAL A 422 -16.45 17.01 -24.11
N ALA A 423 -17.31 17.35 -23.16
CA ALA A 423 -17.35 18.71 -22.63
C ALA A 423 -16.48 18.80 -21.37
N ILE A 424 -15.69 19.86 -21.27
CA ILE A 424 -14.78 20.09 -20.16
C ILE A 424 -15.12 21.43 -19.51
N THR A 425 -15.31 21.39 -18.20
CA THR A 425 -15.64 22.54 -17.35
C THR A 425 -14.69 22.62 -16.17
N SER A 426 -14.73 23.72 -15.42
CA SER A 426 -13.95 23.92 -14.18
C SER A 426 -14.66 24.94 -13.31
N ASP A 427 -14.45 24.92 -12.00
CA ASP A 427 -14.88 25.97 -11.07
C ASP A 427 -16.38 26.26 -11.16
N MET A 428 -17.23 25.23 -11.31
CA MET A 428 -18.67 25.47 -11.41
C MET A 428 -19.19 26.24 -10.20
N ARG A 429 -18.62 25.96 -9.02
CA ARG A 429 -18.76 26.61 -7.71
C ARG A 429 -20.17 26.80 -7.17
N CYS A 430 -21.17 27.18 -7.96
CA CYS A 430 -22.55 27.39 -7.53
C CYS A 430 -22.67 28.18 -6.22
N ASP A 431 -21.94 29.29 -6.11
CA ASP A 431 -21.84 30.13 -4.89
C ASP A 431 -22.07 31.61 -5.24
N GLU A 432 -21.69 32.55 -4.35
CA GLU A 432 -21.86 33.99 -4.59
C GLU A 432 -21.01 34.54 -5.75
N TYR A 433 -20.00 33.82 -6.23
CA TYR A 433 -19.17 34.19 -7.38
C TYR A 433 -19.73 33.66 -8.70
N THR A 434 -20.87 32.95 -8.65
CA THR A 434 -21.52 32.35 -9.81
C THR A 434 -22.73 33.17 -10.26
N ASP A 435 -22.72 33.68 -11.50
CA ASP A 435 -23.92 34.21 -12.16
C ASP A 435 -24.77 33.05 -12.70
N TYR A 436 -25.77 32.62 -11.92
CA TYR A 436 -26.63 31.48 -12.25
C TYR A 436 -27.30 31.55 -13.63
N LYS A 437 -27.60 32.76 -14.14
CA LYS A 437 -28.15 32.91 -15.50
C LYS A 437 -27.14 32.57 -16.57
N THR A 438 -25.88 32.95 -16.36
CA THR A 438 -24.77 32.59 -17.24
C THR A 438 -24.47 31.10 -17.12
N LEU A 439 -24.42 30.55 -15.90
CA LEU A 439 -24.23 29.11 -15.69
C LEU A 439 -25.32 28.28 -16.39
N GLU A 440 -26.61 28.57 -16.15
CA GLU A 440 -27.73 27.87 -16.81
C GLU A 440 -27.60 27.94 -18.33
N LYS A 441 -27.17 29.09 -18.86
CA LYS A 441 -26.95 29.25 -20.30
C LYS A 441 -25.79 28.40 -20.81
N THR A 442 -24.69 28.33 -20.06
CA THR A 442 -23.54 27.47 -20.37
C THR A 442 -23.95 26.00 -20.37
N LEU A 443 -24.69 25.54 -19.36
CA LEU A 443 -25.19 24.16 -19.29
C LEU A 443 -26.11 23.80 -20.48
N VAL A 444 -26.97 24.73 -20.93
CA VAL A 444 -27.77 24.54 -22.15
C VAL A 444 -26.88 24.40 -23.39
N ASN A 445 -25.79 25.18 -23.47
CA ASN A 445 -24.86 25.11 -24.59
C ASN A 445 -24.05 23.80 -24.58
N ILE A 446 -23.66 23.31 -23.40
CA ILE A 446 -23.00 22.01 -23.21
C ILE A 446 -23.92 20.89 -23.68
N ASN A 447 -25.16 20.83 -23.16
CA ASN A 447 -26.13 19.82 -23.55
C ASN A 447 -26.40 19.82 -25.08
N ALA A 448 -26.38 21.01 -25.71
CA ALA A 448 -26.55 21.14 -27.15
C ALA A 448 -25.39 20.58 -27.99
N GLN A 449 -24.20 20.34 -27.41
CA GLN A 449 -23.10 19.67 -28.11
C GLN A 449 -23.25 18.14 -28.10
N ASN A 450 -24.23 17.61 -27.36
CA ASN A 450 -24.44 16.18 -27.18
C ASN A 450 -23.13 15.45 -26.80
N PRO A 451 -22.46 15.87 -25.70
CA PRO A 451 -21.26 15.20 -25.24
C PRO A 451 -21.60 13.80 -24.74
N GLU A 452 -20.67 12.88 -24.92
CA GLU A 452 -20.72 11.52 -24.38
C GLU A 452 -20.65 11.55 -22.85
N PHE A 453 -19.75 12.37 -22.33
CA PHE A 453 -19.57 12.65 -20.91
C PHE A 453 -18.97 14.04 -20.71
N ILE A 454 -19.03 14.51 -19.47
CA ILE A 454 -18.48 15.79 -19.02
C ILE A 454 -17.35 15.48 -18.04
N ILE A 455 -16.22 16.18 -18.17
CA ILE A 455 -15.17 16.20 -17.15
C ILE A 455 -15.18 17.59 -16.53
N ASP A 456 -15.42 17.68 -15.23
CA ASP A 456 -15.29 18.92 -14.49
C ASP A 456 -14.00 18.91 -13.67
N LEU A 457 -13.19 19.94 -13.88
CA LEU A 457 -11.83 20.04 -13.36
C LEU A 457 -11.75 20.44 -11.89
N GLY A 458 -12.83 20.41 -11.11
CA GLY A 458 -12.82 20.66 -9.66
C GLY A 458 -13.31 22.06 -9.28
N ASP A 459 -13.41 22.30 -7.98
CA ASP A 459 -14.12 23.44 -7.36
C ASP A 459 -15.59 23.49 -7.77
N THR A 460 -16.23 22.32 -7.77
CA THR A 460 -17.64 22.17 -8.14
C THR A 460 -18.56 22.16 -6.92
N LEU A 461 -18.21 21.41 -5.88
CA LEU A 461 -19.03 21.20 -4.70
C LEU A 461 -18.70 22.22 -3.59
N MET A 462 -17.47 22.72 -3.53
CA MET A 462 -16.98 23.68 -2.53
C MET A 462 -17.15 23.18 -1.09
N LEU A 463 -17.05 21.87 -0.83
CA LEU A 463 -17.39 21.26 0.46
C LEU A 463 -16.50 21.74 1.61
N GLY A 464 -15.25 22.13 1.35
CA GLY A 464 -14.34 22.70 2.35
C GLY A 464 -14.85 23.98 3.01
N ASN A 465 -15.83 24.66 2.40
CA ASN A 465 -16.45 25.88 2.92
C ASN A 465 -17.71 25.64 3.78
N TYR A 466 -18.12 24.39 3.97
CA TYR A 466 -19.37 24.04 4.68
C TYR A 466 -19.11 23.16 5.89
N ALA A 467 -19.89 23.35 6.95
CA ALA A 467 -19.89 22.42 8.08
C ALA A 467 -20.43 21.05 7.63
N ILE A 468 -19.97 19.97 8.26
CA ILE A 468 -20.40 18.59 7.98
C ILE A 468 -21.93 18.47 7.93
N SER A 469 -22.65 19.17 8.82
CA SER A 469 -24.12 19.14 8.86
C SER A 469 -24.82 19.67 7.60
N ASP A 470 -24.12 20.49 6.82
CA ASP A 470 -24.67 21.23 5.68
C ASP A 470 -24.14 20.68 4.33
N MET A 471 -23.18 19.74 4.35
CA MET A 471 -22.54 19.19 3.16
C MET A 471 -23.53 18.45 2.23
N GLU A 472 -24.46 17.65 2.78
CA GLU A 472 -25.44 16.95 1.93
C GLU A 472 -26.42 17.94 1.25
N ASP A 473 -26.88 18.95 1.99
CA ASP A 473 -27.73 20.01 1.44
C ASP A 473 -26.99 20.79 0.35
N ARG A 474 -25.68 21.00 0.54
CA ARG A 474 -24.81 21.63 -0.43
C ARG A 474 -24.68 20.80 -1.71
N VAL A 475 -24.40 19.50 -1.61
CA VAL A 475 -24.34 18.59 -2.78
C VAL A 475 -25.67 18.55 -3.51
N LEU A 476 -26.79 18.46 -2.78
CA LEU A 476 -28.13 18.49 -3.35
C LEU A 476 -28.44 19.82 -4.07
N PHE A 477 -27.96 20.94 -3.55
CA PHE A 477 -28.11 22.24 -4.18
C PHE A 477 -27.35 22.31 -5.51
N VAL A 478 -26.08 21.88 -5.54
CA VAL A 478 -25.26 21.84 -6.77
C VAL A 478 -25.89 20.88 -7.77
N TYR A 479 -26.22 19.67 -7.32
CA TYR A 479 -26.97 18.71 -8.12
C TYR A 479 -28.24 19.35 -8.68
N ASP A 480 -28.94 20.20 -7.91
CA ASP A 480 -30.11 20.90 -8.41
C ASP A 480 -29.80 21.81 -9.62
N GLN A 481 -28.74 22.61 -9.49
CA GLN A 481 -28.30 23.54 -10.53
C GLN A 481 -27.93 22.82 -11.84
N LEU A 482 -27.40 21.60 -11.76
CA LEU A 482 -26.94 20.84 -12.92
C LEU A 482 -28.05 20.13 -13.72
N LYS A 483 -29.34 20.34 -13.40
CA LYS A 483 -30.50 19.65 -14.02
C LYS A 483 -30.50 19.51 -15.54
N THR A 484 -29.92 20.48 -16.24
CA THR A 484 -29.89 20.51 -17.70
C THR A 484 -28.95 19.46 -18.30
N ILE A 485 -27.96 18.99 -17.52
CA ILE A 485 -26.93 18.04 -17.94
C ILE A 485 -26.92 16.75 -17.10
N ARG A 486 -27.84 16.58 -16.14
CA ARG A 486 -27.87 15.44 -15.20
C ARG A 486 -27.97 14.07 -15.88
N ASP A 487 -28.51 14.01 -17.09
CA ASP A 487 -28.63 12.76 -17.85
C ASP A 487 -27.31 12.37 -18.56
N ILE A 488 -26.29 13.24 -18.50
CA ILE A 488 -24.95 13.02 -19.04
C ILE A 488 -24.02 12.64 -17.88
N THR A 489 -23.16 11.64 -18.07
CA THR A 489 -22.16 11.24 -17.06
C THR A 489 -21.20 12.40 -16.79
N LEU A 490 -21.01 12.72 -15.51
CA LEU A 490 -20.11 13.76 -15.02
C LEU A 490 -18.97 13.12 -14.23
N TYR A 491 -17.75 13.23 -14.74
CA TYR A 491 -16.51 12.86 -14.05
C TYR A 491 -15.94 14.09 -13.34
N LEU A 492 -15.60 13.93 -12.07
CA LEU A 492 -15.07 15.01 -11.24
C LEU A 492 -13.57 14.82 -11.04
N VAL A 493 -12.83 15.91 -11.16
CA VAL A 493 -11.46 16.10 -10.67
C VAL A 493 -11.56 16.80 -9.30
N SER A 494 -10.64 16.51 -8.38
CA SER A 494 -10.61 17.17 -7.06
C SER A 494 -10.08 18.60 -7.16
N GLY A 495 -10.81 19.54 -6.54
CA GLY A 495 -10.45 20.96 -6.39
C GLY A 495 -10.03 21.30 -4.95
N ASP A 496 -9.31 22.40 -4.72
CA ASP A 496 -8.82 22.79 -3.37
C ASP A 496 -9.97 23.08 -2.41
N GLN A 497 -11.11 23.47 -2.97
CA GLN A 497 -12.30 23.78 -2.20
C GLN A 497 -13.26 22.60 -2.12
N ASP A 498 -13.03 21.53 -2.88
CA ASP A 498 -13.89 20.34 -2.93
C ASP A 498 -13.58 19.32 -1.86
N ASP A 499 -12.32 19.26 -1.40
CA ASP A 499 -11.90 18.31 -0.39
C ASP A 499 -12.10 18.87 1.03
N SER A 500 -12.71 18.06 1.88
CA SER A 500 -12.61 18.19 3.33
C SER A 500 -11.88 16.95 3.82
N GLU A 501 -11.02 17.06 4.84
CA GLU A 501 -10.36 15.91 5.49
C GLU A 501 -11.37 14.87 6.09
N GLU A 502 -12.67 15.09 5.91
CA GLU A 502 -13.78 14.31 6.47
C GLU A 502 -14.23 13.20 5.50
N PRO A 503 -14.15 11.92 5.89
CA PRO A 503 -14.62 10.79 5.08
C PRO A 503 -16.08 10.89 4.60
N PHE A 504 -16.91 11.66 5.32
CA PHE A 504 -18.31 11.89 5.00
C PHE A 504 -18.53 12.69 3.69
N ALA A 505 -17.60 13.59 3.34
CA ALA A 505 -17.70 14.35 2.10
C ALA A 505 -17.57 13.45 0.87
N GLN A 506 -16.66 12.47 0.92
CA GLN A 506 -16.45 11.50 -0.15
C GLN A 506 -17.65 10.56 -0.29
N GLU A 507 -18.26 10.12 0.82
CA GLU A 507 -19.47 9.29 0.80
C GLU A 507 -20.63 9.99 0.07
N ILE A 508 -20.87 11.26 0.39
CA ILE A 508 -21.93 12.05 -0.24
C ILE A 508 -21.60 12.34 -1.71
N LYS A 509 -20.35 12.71 -2.04
CA LYS A 509 -19.89 12.91 -3.43
C LYS A 509 -20.19 11.67 -4.27
N ASN A 510 -19.75 10.49 -3.82
CA ASN A 510 -19.96 9.22 -4.52
C ASN A 510 -21.43 8.81 -4.63
N LYS A 511 -22.27 9.19 -3.66
CA LYS A 511 -23.71 8.93 -3.67
C LYS A 511 -24.44 9.67 -4.79
N TYR A 512 -24.05 10.91 -5.09
CA TYR A 512 -24.73 11.76 -6.09
C TYR A 512 -23.98 11.86 -7.43
N PHE A 513 -22.68 11.63 -7.43
CA PHE A 513 -21.79 11.67 -8.60
C PHE A 513 -20.90 10.41 -8.62
N PRO A 514 -21.46 9.22 -8.85
CA PRO A 514 -20.68 7.98 -8.83
C PRO A 514 -19.70 7.91 -10.00
N LEU A 515 -18.46 7.50 -9.72
CA LEU A 515 -17.39 7.31 -10.73
C LEU A 515 -17.76 6.26 -11.79
N LYS A 516 -18.39 5.16 -11.37
CA LYS A 516 -18.93 4.13 -12.27
C LYS A 516 -20.44 4.28 -12.38
N ASN A 517 -20.91 4.81 -13.50
CA ASN A 517 -22.32 4.70 -13.83
C ASN A 517 -22.58 3.33 -14.47
N GLU A 518 -23.09 2.36 -13.71
CA GLU A 518 -23.46 1.03 -14.23
C GLU A 518 -24.55 1.08 -15.34
N ASN A 519 -25.11 2.26 -15.62
CA ASN A 519 -26.10 2.51 -16.67
C ASN A 519 -25.58 3.47 -17.76
N ILE A 520 -24.30 3.42 -18.14
CA ILE A 520 -23.83 4.11 -19.36
C ILE A 520 -24.62 3.55 -20.56
N ASN A 521 -25.60 4.31 -21.02
CA ASN A 521 -26.41 3.99 -22.21
C ASN A 521 -25.66 4.43 -23.48
N SER A 522 -24.43 3.91 -23.65
CA SER A 522 -23.57 4.19 -24.79
C SER A 522 -23.44 2.98 -25.70
N ASN A 523 -23.22 3.26 -27.00
CA ASN A 523 -22.85 2.23 -27.97
C ASN A 523 -21.32 2.12 -28.15
N ARG A 524 -20.52 2.86 -27.35
CA ARG A 524 -19.05 2.87 -27.36
C ARG A 524 -18.46 1.86 -26.37
N GLN A 525 -17.19 1.50 -26.58
CA GLN A 525 -16.49 0.60 -25.68
C GLN A 525 -15.82 1.41 -24.56
N TYR A 526 -16.26 1.16 -23.33
CA TYR A 526 -15.65 1.69 -22.11
C TYR A 526 -14.76 0.63 -21.48
N HIS A 527 -13.59 1.03 -21.03
CA HIS A 527 -12.68 0.18 -20.26
C HIS A 527 -12.12 0.98 -19.07
N PHE A 528 -12.05 0.34 -17.92
CA PHE A 528 -11.38 0.84 -16.72
C PHE A 528 -10.27 -0.15 -16.42
N LYS A 529 -9.00 0.29 -16.39
CA LYS A 529 -7.85 -0.60 -16.21
C LYS A 529 -7.61 -0.88 -14.72
N SER A 530 -7.86 0.11 -13.86
CA SER A 530 -7.68 0.02 -12.42
C SER A 530 -8.97 -0.45 -11.73
N GLY A 531 -8.83 -1.47 -10.87
CA GLY A 531 -9.84 -1.83 -9.87
C GLY A 531 -9.99 -0.78 -8.76
N GLN A 532 -9.08 0.20 -8.69
CA GLN A 532 -8.97 1.25 -7.67
C GLN A 532 -9.97 2.41 -7.84
N ALA A 533 -10.66 2.51 -8.99
CA ALA A 533 -11.57 3.60 -9.33
C ALA A 533 -12.83 3.75 -8.43
N GLU A 534 -12.92 3.03 -7.31
CA GLU A 534 -14.03 3.15 -6.36
C GLU A 534 -13.67 3.93 -5.08
N GLN A 535 -12.39 4.21 -4.80
CA GLN A 535 -11.97 4.88 -3.55
C GLN A 535 -10.83 5.93 -3.66
N ALA A 536 -10.18 6.10 -4.82
CA ALA A 536 -9.15 7.14 -5.03
C ALA A 536 -9.71 8.41 -5.72
N ASN A 537 -9.12 9.58 -5.44
CA ASN A 537 -9.44 10.87 -6.10
C ASN A 537 -8.80 11.04 -7.49
N TYR A 538 -7.88 10.15 -7.85
CA TYR A 538 -7.30 10.01 -9.19
C TYR A 538 -7.68 8.64 -9.77
N TYR A 539 -7.92 8.60 -11.07
CA TYR A 539 -8.41 7.40 -11.78
C TYR A 539 -8.28 7.57 -13.29
N GLU A 540 -8.46 6.47 -14.02
CA GLU A 540 -8.41 6.47 -15.47
C GLU A 540 -9.56 5.68 -16.09
N PHE A 541 -9.87 6.00 -17.34
CA PHE A 541 -10.75 5.20 -18.17
C PHE A 541 -10.45 5.43 -19.65
N SER A 542 -10.76 4.42 -20.46
CA SER A 542 -10.63 4.48 -21.91
C SER A 542 -11.99 4.43 -22.57
N VAL A 543 -12.19 5.27 -23.59
CA VAL A 543 -13.37 5.25 -24.47
C VAL A 543 -12.89 5.09 -25.91
N ASP A 544 -13.27 3.96 -26.51
CA ASP A 544 -12.72 3.49 -27.77
C ASP A 544 -11.18 3.40 -27.68
N ASN A 545 -10.42 4.20 -28.44
CA ASN A 545 -8.95 4.19 -28.43
C ASN A 545 -8.32 5.44 -27.77
N ASN A 546 -9.00 5.99 -26.76
CA ASN A 546 -8.61 7.24 -26.11
C ASN A 546 -8.58 7.05 -24.60
N LEU A 547 -7.44 7.35 -23.98
CA LEU A 547 -7.22 7.27 -22.54
C LEU A 547 -7.48 8.65 -21.90
N PHE A 548 -8.29 8.65 -20.85
CA PHE A 548 -8.58 9.81 -20.02
C PHE A 548 -8.03 9.55 -18.62
N ILE A 549 -7.08 10.38 -18.19
CA ILE A 549 -6.35 10.27 -16.92
C ILE A 549 -6.76 11.44 -16.03
N ILE A 550 -7.38 11.15 -14.90
CA ILE A 550 -7.79 12.14 -13.90
C ILE A 550 -6.77 12.09 -12.77
N LEU A 551 -6.09 13.20 -12.54
CA LEU A 551 -5.15 13.39 -11.45
C LEU A 551 -5.80 14.18 -10.32
N ASP A 552 -5.46 13.80 -9.09
CA ASP A 552 -5.68 14.63 -7.91
C ASP A 552 -4.52 15.64 -7.83
N GLY A 553 -4.85 16.89 -8.14
CA GLY A 553 -3.88 17.98 -8.18
C GLY A 553 -3.60 18.62 -6.83
N TYR A 554 -4.25 18.17 -5.75
CA TYR A 554 -4.09 18.75 -4.42
C TYR A 554 -3.28 17.85 -3.49
N PRO A 555 -2.04 18.26 -3.20
CA PRO A 555 -1.04 17.37 -2.63
C PRO A 555 -0.95 17.36 -1.10
N ILE A 556 -0.31 16.32 -0.57
CA ILE A 556 0.13 16.23 0.83
C ILE A 556 1.18 17.32 1.10
N ALA A 557 0.94 18.19 2.09
CA ALA A 557 1.88 19.24 2.47
C ALA A 557 2.99 18.69 3.40
N ASN A 558 4.22 18.57 2.89
CA ASN A 558 5.34 17.97 3.64
C ASN A 558 6.17 18.99 4.46
N ASN A 559 5.67 20.21 4.69
CA ASN A 559 6.39 21.32 5.36
C ASN A 559 7.82 21.55 4.80
N LEU A 560 8.01 21.34 3.49
CA LEU A 560 9.29 21.58 2.81
C LEU A 560 9.52 23.07 2.51
N VAL A 561 10.67 23.36 1.90
CA VAL A 561 11.03 24.70 1.41
C VAL A 561 9.97 25.23 0.44
N GLN A 562 9.64 26.52 0.55
CA GLN A 562 8.68 27.22 -0.30
C GLN A 562 8.85 26.87 -1.80
N GLY A 563 7.80 26.34 -2.40
CA GLY A 563 7.75 25.90 -3.80
C GLY A 563 7.96 24.40 -4.00
N TRP A 564 8.34 23.64 -2.97
CA TRP A 564 8.47 22.18 -2.98
C TRP A 564 7.65 21.50 -1.86
N ASP A 565 6.91 22.29 -1.11
CA ASP A 565 5.96 21.93 -0.07
C ASP A 565 4.80 21.08 -0.58
N GLU A 566 4.48 21.22 -1.86
CA GLU A 566 3.41 20.53 -2.57
C GLU A 566 3.95 19.39 -3.46
N THR A 567 3.34 18.21 -3.38
CA THR A 567 3.70 16.97 -4.11
C THR A 567 2.51 16.14 -4.60
N LEU A 568 2.47 15.79 -5.90
CA LEU A 568 1.50 14.83 -6.46
C LEU A 568 1.46 13.51 -5.65
N GLY A 569 2.52 13.23 -4.90
CA GLY A 569 2.71 12.04 -4.10
C GLY A 569 3.35 10.96 -4.95
N ILE A 570 4.36 10.28 -4.41
CA ILE A 570 5.09 9.25 -5.15
C ILE A 570 4.16 8.11 -5.62
N LYS A 571 3.10 7.79 -4.86
CA LYS A 571 2.09 6.79 -5.23
C LYS A 571 1.35 7.15 -6.53
N GLN A 572 0.76 8.34 -6.58
CA GLN A 572 0.05 8.80 -7.76
C GLN A 572 1.01 9.01 -8.95
N TYR A 573 2.25 9.45 -8.68
CA TYR A 573 3.28 9.55 -9.71
C TYR A 573 3.63 8.18 -10.32
N MET A 574 3.88 7.16 -9.49
CA MET A 574 4.20 5.81 -9.97
C MET A 574 3.01 5.16 -10.69
N TRP A 575 1.79 5.37 -10.20
CA TRP A 575 0.57 4.94 -10.90
C TRP A 575 0.47 5.62 -12.28
N LEU A 576 0.72 6.93 -12.37
CA LEU A 576 0.72 7.66 -13.63
C LEU A 576 1.78 7.12 -14.60
N GLU A 577 3.00 6.85 -14.11
CA GLU A 577 4.09 6.24 -14.88
C GLU A 577 3.68 4.87 -15.42
N GLU A 578 3.19 3.97 -14.57
CA GLU A 578 2.72 2.63 -14.98
C GLU A 578 1.58 2.70 -16.02
N MET A 579 0.58 3.56 -15.78
CA MET A 579 -0.55 3.72 -16.71
C MET A 579 -0.10 4.25 -18.07
N LEU A 580 0.87 5.16 -18.10
CA LEU A 580 1.44 5.70 -19.33
C LEU A 580 2.36 4.71 -20.04
N GLU A 581 3.09 3.87 -19.31
CA GLU A 581 3.93 2.78 -19.82
C GLU A 581 3.09 1.67 -20.48
N GLU A 582 1.97 1.30 -19.88
CA GLU A 582 1.09 0.22 -20.33
C GLU A 582 0.05 0.66 -21.39
N SER A 583 -0.10 1.95 -21.62
CA SER A 583 -1.12 2.48 -22.52
C SER A 583 -0.80 2.25 -23.99
N GLU A 584 -1.66 1.49 -24.67
CA GLU A 584 -1.67 1.30 -26.13
C GLU A 584 -2.67 2.25 -26.83
N GLU A 585 -3.39 3.07 -26.08
CA GLU A 585 -4.36 4.04 -26.60
C GLU A 585 -3.69 5.10 -27.49
N GLU A 586 -4.37 5.46 -28.59
CA GLU A 586 -3.86 6.38 -29.60
C GLU A 586 -3.80 7.82 -29.09
N ASN A 587 -4.83 8.27 -28.35
CA ASN A 587 -4.83 9.59 -27.73
C ASN A 587 -4.85 9.45 -26.20
N LYS A 588 -4.05 10.26 -25.51
CA LYS A 588 -3.95 10.31 -24.05
C LYS A 588 -4.16 11.74 -23.56
N PHE A 589 -5.15 11.92 -22.69
CA PHE A 589 -5.53 13.22 -22.14
C PHE A 589 -5.42 13.20 -20.61
N VAL A 590 -4.76 14.21 -20.04
CA VAL A 590 -4.61 14.37 -18.59
C VAL A 590 -5.51 15.52 -18.12
N PHE A 591 -6.19 15.31 -17.00
CA PHE A 591 -7.11 16.26 -16.37
C PHE A 591 -6.68 16.44 -14.91
N ILE A 592 -6.43 17.67 -14.49
CA ILE A 592 -5.97 18.00 -13.14
C ILE A 592 -6.50 19.39 -12.77
N HIS A 593 -6.80 19.67 -11.50
CA HIS A 593 -7.35 20.99 -11.16
C HIS A 593 -6.29 22.10 -11.26
N ASN A 594 -5.10 21.89 -10.72
CA ASN A 594 -4.02 22.89 -10.71
C ASN A 594 -2.65 22.28 -11.05
N ILE A 595 -1.82 23.06 -11.72
CA ILE A 595 -0.43 22.72 -12.09
C ILE A 595 0.60 23.73 -11.58
N SER A 596 0.19 24.95 -11.19
CA SER A 596 1.13 26.06 -10.92
C SER A 596 1.90 25.88 -9.62
N ASP A 597 1.34 25.14 -8.69
CA ASP A 597 1.88 25.00 -7.34
C ASP A 597 2.77 23.75 -7.20
N LEU A 598 2.83 22.90 -8.24
CA LEU A 598 3.64 21.70 -8.30
C LEU A 598 4.99 21.95 -8.99
N ALA A 599 6.05 22.24 -8.22
CA ALA A 599 7.41 22.31 -8.78
C ALA A 599 7.83 21.00 -9.46
N GLU A 600 7.27 19.87 -9.03
CA GLU A 600 7.42 18.56 -9.68
C GLU A 600 7.01 18.55 -11.14
N TRP A 601 6.08 19.43 -11.52
CA TRP A 601 5.58 19.50 -12.89
C TRP A 601 6.68 19.90 -13.87
N SER A 602 7.49 20.89 -13.50
CA SER A 602 8.57 21.41 -14.35
C SER A 602 9.97 20.96 -13.94
N GLY A 603 10.15 20.54 -12.69
CA GLY A 603 11.44 20.28 -12.06
C GLY A 603 12.18 21.53 -11.57
N ASN A 604 11.61 22.72 -11.77
CA ASN A 604 12.23 23.99 -11.39
C ASN A 604 11.53 24.61 -10.18
N SER A 605 12.30 25.30 -9.34
CA SER A 605 11.78 26.12 -8.25
C SER A 605 11.13 27.41 -8.74
N ILE A 606 10.51 28.16 -7.84
CA ILE A 606 9.89 29.47 -8.11
C ILE A 606 10.86 30.50 -8.71
N ASN A 607 12.17 30.31 -8.51
CA ASN A 607 13.22 31.17 -9.08
C ASN A 607 13.68 30.71 -10.48
N GLY A 608 13.14 29.60 -11.00
CA GLY A 608 13.49 29.03 -12.30
C GLY A 608 14.78 28.20 -12.30
N GLU A 609 15.29 27.81 -11.14
CA GLU A 609 16.44 26.90 -11.03
C GLU A 609 15.96 25.45 -10.98
N TYR A 610 16.62 24.56 -11.73
CA TYR A 610 16.33 23.13 -11.69
C TYR A 610 16.79 22.54 -10.35
N GLU A 611 15.85 22.05 -9.55
CA GLU A 611 16.11 21.49 -8.23
C GLU A 611 15.40 20.14 -8.02
N PHE A 612 14.85 19.54 -9.07
CA PHE A 612 14.07 18.30 -8.99
C PHE A 612 14.82 17.16 -8.31
N ASP A 613 16.02 16.82 -8.76
CA ASP A 613 16.79 15.68 -8.23
C ASP A 613 17.10 15.85 -6.73
N LYS A 614 17.13 17.09 -6.24
CA LYS A 614 17.34 17.42 -4.83
C LYS A 614 16.08 17.18 -3.99
N TYR A 615 14.90 17.53 -4.51
CA TYR A 615 13.66 17.52 -3.74
C TYR A 615 12.76 16.32 -4.05
N ARG A 616 12.99 15.61 -5.16
CA ARG A 616 12.25 14.43 -5.63
C ARG A 616 13.19 13.33 -6.13
N PRO A 617 14.17 12.88 -5.31
CA PRO A 617 15.12 11.84 -5.74
C PRO A 617 14.46 10.50 -6.07
N ASN A 618 13.23 10.26 -5.60
CA ASN A 618 12.48 9.02 -5.81
C ASN A 618 11.57 9.06 -7.05
N PHE A 619 11.41 10.21 -7.69
CA PHE A 619 10.67 10.33 -8.94
C PHE A 619 11.64 10.08 -10.10
N ALA A 620 11.20 9.35 -11.13
CA ALA A 620 12.07 9.06 -12.27
C ALA A 620 12.46 10.33 -13.04
N MET A 621 11.51 11.27 -13.16
CA MET A 621 11.66 12.55 -13.87
C MET A 621 10.52 13.53 -13.55
N PRO A 622 10.67 14.84 -13.86
CA PRO A 622 9.57 15.80 -13.74
C PRO A 622 8.32 15.36 -14.50
N ILE A 623 7.13 15.67 -13.98
CA ILE A 623 5.86 15.16 -14.54
C ILE A 623 5.72 15.55 -16.01
N HIS A 624 6.03 16.80 -16.38
CA HIS A 624 5.99 17.20 -17.80
C HIS A 624 6.88 16.34 -18.70
N LEU A 625 8.05 15.91 -18.21
CA LEU A 625 8.94 15.05 -18.98
C LEU A 625 8.36 13.63 -19.10
N LEU A 626 7.77 13.10 -18.02
CA LEU A 626 7.05 11.84 -18.06
C LEU A 626 5.91 11.88 -19.09
N LEU A 627 5.06 12.92 -19.04
CA LEU A 627 3.97 13.09 -20.02
C LEU A 627 4.50 13.16 -21.46
N TYR A 628 5.64 13.81 -21.66
CA TYR A 628 6.28 13.93 -22.98
C TYR A 628 6.82 12.58 -23.48
N GLU A 629 7.55 11.84 -22.64
CA GLU A 629 8.17 10.56 -23.02
C GLU A 629 7.12 9.50 -23.39
N HIS A 630 5.94 9.56 -22.78
CA HIS A 630 4.83 8.64 -23.03
C HIS A 630 3.79 9.16 -24.03
N GLY A 631 4.07 10.31 -24.65
CA GLY A 631 3.29 10.84 -25.76
C GLY A 631 1.88 11.27 -25.38
N VAL A 632 1.73 11.98 -24.26
CA VAL A 632 0.47 12.61 -23.87
C VAL A 632 0.16 13.81 -24.76
N ASP A 633 -1.07 13.90 -25.27
CA ASP A 633 -1.42 14.88 -26.28
C ASP A 633 -1.86 16.22 -25.70
N ALA A 634 -2.60 16.18 -24.57
CA ALA A 634 -3.06 17.39 -23.91
C ALA A 634 -3.28 17.24 -22.41
N VAL A 635 -3.08 18.36 -21.71
CA VAL A 635 -3.36 18.54 -20.28
C VAL A 635 -4.42 19.64 -20.14
N PHE A 636 -5.52 19.33 -19.46
CA PHE A 636 -6.58 20.28 -19.14
C PHE A 636 -6.56 20.60 -17.66
N TYR A 637 -6.62 21.88 -17.32
CA TYR A 637 -6.59 22.34 -15.93
C TYR A 637 -7.50 23.53 -15.63
N GLY A 638 -7.80 23.71 -14.34
CA GLY A 638 -8.78 24.63 -13.77
C GLY A 638 -8.15 25.77 -12.96
N HIS A 639 -8.72 26.04 -11.78
CA HIS A 639 -8.28 26.99 -10.74
C HIS A 639 -8.33 28.48 -11.10
N ASP A 640 -7.78 28.85 -12.24
CA ASP A 640 -7.52 30.23 -12.61
C ASP A 640 -8.76 30.99 -13.14
N SER A 641 -9.88 30.27 -13.31
CA SER A 641 -11.15 30.79 -13.81
C SER A 641 -11.04 31.53 -15.17
N LEU A 642 -10.06 31.17 -16.00
CA LEU A 642 -9.85 31.74 -17.33
C LEU A 642 -9.52 30.67 -18.37
N TYR A 643 -9.78 30.99 -19.64
CA TYR A 643 -9.34 30.17 -20.76
C TYR A 643 -7.93 30.59 -21.17
N SER A 644 -7.02 29.63 -21.28
CA SER A 644 -5.74 29.84 -21.94
C SER A 644 -5.31 28.57 -22.68
N ILE A 645 -4.44 28.73 -23.69
CA ILE A 645 -3.84 27.62 -24.40
C ILE A 645 -2.36 27.86 -24.67
N GLU A 646 -1.56 26.84 -24.40
CA GLU A 646 -0.12 26.80 -24.66
C GLU A 646 0.27 25.44 -25.27
N GLU A 647 1.26 25.41 -26.16
CA GLU A 647 1.84 24.16 -26.68
C GLU A 647 3.30 24.11 -26.22
N LYS A 648 3.65 23.07 -25.46
CA LYS A 648 5.01 22.85 -24.96
C LYS A 648 5.39 21.41 -25.20
N ASP A 649 6.52 21.19 -25.87
CA ASP A 649 7.04 19.85 -26.19
C ASP A 649 5.99 18.94 -26.86
N ASN A 650 5.19 19.51 -27.77
CA ASN A 650 4.04 18.90 -28.46
C ASN A 650 2.84 18.51 -27.57
N ILE A 651 2.86 18.84 -26.28
CA ILE A 651 1.71 18.70 -25.38
C ILE A 651 0.92 20.01 -25.38
N VAL A 652 -0.40 19.93 -25.57
CA VAL A 652 -1.30 21.08 -25.51
C VAL A 652 -1.81 21.27 -24.07
N TYR A 653 -1.46 22.39 -23.45
CA TYR A 653 -1.94 22.80 -22.14
C TYR A 653 -3.14 23.73 -22.29
N VAL A 654 -4.25 23.42 -21.63
CA VAL A 654 -5.51 24.18 -21.73
C VAL A 654 -6.06 24.51 -20.35
N ALA A 655 -6.00 25.78 -19.97
CA ALA A 655 -6.76 26.29 -18.82
C ALA A 655 -8.23 26.43 -19.24
N VAL A 656 -9.15 25.90 -18.43
CA VAL A 656 -10.60 25.91 -18.71
C VAL A 656 -11.29 26.96 -17.82
N PRO A 657 -12.09 27.87 -18.38
CA PRO A 657 -12.69 28.94 -17.61
C PRO A 657 -13.89 28.47 -16.78
N GLN A 658 -14.17 29.20 -15.71
CA GLN A 658 -15.40 29.06 -14.94
C GLN A 658 -16.65 29.26 -15.84
N PRO A 659 -17.61 28.32 -15.88
CA PRO A 659 -18.78 28.37 -16.78
C PRO A 659 -19.84 29.39 -16.34
N GLY A 660 -19.80 29.83 -15.09
CA GLY A 660 -20.77 30.74 -14.48
C GLY A 660 -20.26 32.15 -14.17
N ILE A 661 -19.01 32.50 -14.52
CA ILE A 661 -18.42 33.77 -14.06
C ILE A 661 -19.18 34.99 -14.59
N SER A 662 -19.44 35.95 -13.71
CA SER A 662 -20.09 37.21 -14.09
C SER A 662 -19.17 38.05 -15.00
N LYS A 663 -19.77 38.93 -15.81
CA LYS A 663 -18.97 39.83 -16.68
C LYS A 663 -18.13 40.81 -15.85
N GLU A 664 -18.61 41.17 -14.67
CA GLU A 664 -17.97 42.09 -13.74
C GLU A 664 -16.75 41.43 -13.09
N ASP A 665 -16.86 40.16 -12.69
CA ASP A 665 -15.78 39.40 -12.04
C ASP A 665 -14.73 38.94 -13.04
N ALA A 666 -15.16 38.51 -14.24
CA ALA A 666 -14.28 38.22 -15.38
C ALA A 666 -13.30 39.37 -15.71
N LYS A 667 -13.71 40.63 -15.49
CA LYS A 667 -12.83 41.80 -15.73
C LYS A 667 -11.79 42.02 -14.63
N LYS A 668 -11.97 41.42 -13.46
CA LYS A 668 -11.06 41.54 -12.32
C LYS A 668 -9.92 40.52 -12.38
N ILE A 669 -10.10 39.43 -13.12
CA ILE A 669 -9.08 38.41 -13.33
C ILE A 669 -7.83 39.05 -13.93
N LYS A 670 -6.70 38.91 -13.22
CA LYS A 670 -5.41 39.37 -13.68
C LYS A 670 -4.81 38.31 -14.59
N VAL A 671 -4.66 38.65 -15.86
CA VAL A 671 -3.94 37.80 -16.81
C VAL A 671 -2.44 38.08 -16.69
N THR A 672 -1.78 37.35 -15.79
CA THR A 672 -0.33 37.42 -15.56
C THR A 672 0.23 36.00 -15.45
N GLY A 673 1.34 35.70 -16.11
CA GLY A 673 1.97 34.37 -16.04
C GLY A 673 1.69 33.43 -17.23
N TYR A 674 0.73 33.77 -18.10
CA TYR A 674 0.44 32.97 -19.31
C TYR A 674 1.23 33.48 -20.51
N CYS A 675 1.92 32.56 -21.18
CA CYS A 675 2.64 32.81 -22.43
C CYS A 675 1.84 32.40 -23.68
N GLY A 676 0.64 31.83 -23.47
CA GLY A 676 -0.24 31.29 -24.50
C GLY A 676 -0.76 32.27 -25.55
N SER A 677 -1.16 31.74 -26.71
CA SER A 677 -1.60 32.51 -27.88
C SER A 677 -3.01 33.13 -27.74
N ALA A 678 -3.83 32.60 -26.83
CA ALA A 678 -5.15 33.11 -26.51
C ALA A 678 -5.38 33.06 -25.00
N VAL A 679 -5.79 34.19 -24.39
CA VAL A 679 -6.17 34.24 -22.97
C VAL A 679 -7.48 35.01 -22.81
N HIS A 680 -8.48 34.39 -22.20
CA HIS A 680 -9.85 34.89 -22.14
C HIS A 680 -10.51 34.59 -20.78
N PRO A 681 -10.83 35.61 -19.96
CA PRO A 681 -11.40 35.41 -18.63
C PRO A 681 -12.93 35.23 -18.65
N TRP A 682 -13.51 34.78 -19.78
CA TRP A 682 -14.96 34.81 -19.97
C TRP A 682 -15.59 33.44 -19.72
N ALA A 683 -16.81 33.46 -19.18
CA ALA A 683 -17.61 32.26 -19.02
C ALA A 683 -17.75 31.44 -20.30
N GLY A 684 -17.58 30.13 -20.18
CA GLY A 684 -17.70 29.17 -21.27
C GLY A 684 -17.27 27.78 -20.82
N PHE A 685 -16.98 26.93 -21.79
CA PHE A 685 -16.48 25.58 -21.59
C PHE A 685 -15.61 25.19 -22.79
N VAL A 686 -14.85 24.11 -22.67
CA VAL A 686 -14.10 23.51 -23.79
C VAL A 686 -14.87 22.30 -24.30
N ASN A 687 -15.05 22.21 -25.61
CA ASN A 687 -15.61 21.03 -26.28
C ASN A 687 -14.51 20.32 -27.05
N LEU A 688 -14.19 19.09 -26.66
CA LEU A 688 -13.20 18.23 -27.29
C LEU A 688 -13.91 17.28 -28.26
N ILE A 689 -13.51 17.30 -29.52
CA ILE A 689 -14.10 16.52 -30.60
C ILE A 689 -13.03 15.58 -31.15
N ILE A 690 -13.22 14.29 -30.91
CA ILE A 690 -12.29 13.23 -31.32
C ILE A 690 -12.91 12.48 -32.50
N THR A 691 -12.16 12.41 -33.60
CA THR A 691 -12.55 11.75 -34.85
C THR A 691 -11.40 10.94 -35.42
N GLU A 692 -11.67 10.06 -36.38
CA GLU A 692 -10.62 9.38 -37.16
C GLU A 692 -9.67 10.36 -37.90
N GLN A 693 -10.04 11.64 -38.02
CA GLN A 693 -9.25 12.67 -38.71
C GLN A 693 -8.35 13.47 -37.75
N GLY A 694 -8.43 13.16 -36.45
CA GLY A 694 -7.69 13.83 -35.38
C GLY A 694 -8.61 14.46 -34.33
N VAL A 695 -7.97 15.15 -33.39
CA VAL A 695 -8.58 15.73 -32.19
C VAL A 695 -8.63 17.25 -32.30
N THR A 696 -9.81 17.83 -32.06
CA THR A 696 -10.05 19.28 -32.12
C THR A 696 -10.69 19.77 -30.83
N GLY A 697 -10.10 20.76 -30.18
CA GLY A 697 -10.68 21.47 -29.05
C GLY A 697 -11.31 22.80 -29.47
N GLN A 698 -12.45 23.15 -28.88
CA GLN A 698 -13.14 24.42 -29.11
C GLN A 698 -13.46 25.10 -27.80
N TYR A 699 -12.97 26.33 -27.62
CA TYR A 699 -13.43 27.18 -26.51
C TYR A 699 -14.73 27.89 -26.88
N MET A 700 -15.80 27.51 -26.20
CA MET A 700 -17.16 27.99 -26.45
C MET A 700 -17.57 29.02 -25.40
N LYS A 701 -17.37 30.31 -25.70
CA LYS A 701 -17.79 31.40 -24.81
C LYS A 701 -19.31 31.52 -24.77
N THR A 702 -19.86 31.53 -23.55
CA THR A 702 -21.29 31.71 -23.32
C THR A 702 -21.76 33.11 -23.69
N ARG A 703 -22.95 33.18 -24.33
CA ARG A 703 -23.59 34.42 -24.72
C ARG A 703 -25.08 34.42 -24.38
N HIS A 704 -25.54 35.56 -23.88
CA HIS A 704 -26.96 35.85 -23.70
C HIS A 704 -27.71 36.18 -25.01
N SER A 705 -27.07 35.98 -26.19
CA SER A 705 -27.69 36.14 -27.51
C SER A 705 -28.47 34.90 -27.95
N LYS A 706 -29.31 35.02 -28.98
CA LYS A 706 -30.11 33.90 -29.53
C LYS A 706 -29.30 32.65 -29.90
N SER A 707 -28.03 32.80 -30.29
CA SER A 707 -27.12 31.69 -30.63
C SER A 707 -26.65 30.88 -29.40
N GLY A 708 -26.80 31.41 -28.19
CA GLY A 708 -26.38 30.77 -26.94
C GLY A 708 -24.88 30.79 -26.63
N TYR A 709 -24.02 30.63 -27.63
CA TYR A 709 -22.56 30.68 -27.48
C TYR A 709 -21.89 31.35 -28.69
N LYS A 710 -20.55 31.51 -28.61
CA LYS A 710 -19.66 31.78 -29.75
C LYS A 710 -18.36 30.98 -29.53
N VAL A 711 -17.93 30.23 -30.54
CA VAL A 711 -16.57 29.65 -30.58
C VAL A 711 -15.57 30.80 -30.70
N ILE A 712 -14.73 30.95 -29.68
CA ILE A 712 -13.70 32.01 -29.63
C ILE A 712 -12.37 31.49 -30.13
N ASP A 713 -12.06 30.23 -29.81
CA ASP A 713 -10.86 29.55 -30.23
C ASP A 713 -11.17 28.12 -30.69
N GLU A 714 -10.41 27.65 -31.66
CA GLU A 714 -10.44 26.29 -32.19
C GLU A 714 -8.99 25.84 -32.42
N PHE A 715 -8.58 24.78 -31.74
CA PHE A 715 -7.22 24.30 -31.73
C PHE A 715 -7.17 22.81 -32.04
N LYS A 716 -6.07 22.40 -32.67
CA LYS A 716 -5.82 20.99 -32.98
C LYS A 716 -4.89 20.40 -31.96
N ILE A 717 -5.21 19.19 -31.51
CA ILE A 717 -4.35 18.38 -30.69
C ILE A 717 -3.78 17.32 -31.64
N LYS A 718 -2.45 17.32 -31.81
CA LYS A 718 -1.79 16.38 -32.73
C LYS A 718 -1.61 15.07 -31.96
N GLY A 719 -2.33 14.02 -32.36
CA GLY A 719 -1.98 12.66 -31.96
C GLY A 719 -0.57 12.30 -32.44
N ASN A 720 0.17 11.53 -31.66
CA ASN A 720 1.51 11.07 -32.01
C ASN A 720 1.54 10.03 -33.14
#